data_AF-A0AA87ZQU6-F1
#
_entry.id   AF-A0AA87ZQU6-F1
#
_cell.length_a   1.000
_cell.length_b   1.000
_cell.length_c   1.000
_cell.angle_alpha   90.00
_cell.angle_beta   90.00
_cell.angle_gamma   90.00
#
_symmetry.space_group_name_H-M   'P 1'
#
loop_
_entity.id
_entity.type
_entity.pdbx_description
1 polymer ?
#
loop_
_entity_poly.entity_id
_entity_poly.type
_entity_poly.pdbx_seq_one_letter_code
_entity_poly.pdbx_strand_id
1 'polypeptide(L)'
;MAKIHFPLSLSSEGSFVFNKPPFLACPLGVCTPKALLSALLPGQWTAQFQPQQAPHREQQHSGSSQNNSPVQTLDYSTWKIADGVFWLVQAVTHIVIAVLIAHEKRFRAETHPLSLRIYWIVNFVVISLFATSGIIRLVSSQGSNLILDDIISIIAFPLSILLLVIAIRGSTGITLVGESEPGMDLEPLLSKANVTGFASASIISKAFWLWMNPLLSKGYKEPLKMDQVPYLSPQHRADRMSKLFESKWPKPQEKLDHPVRTALLRCFWKEIAFTASLAIVRLCVLYVGPVLIQKFVDFTSGKGSSPYEGYYLVLILLVAKFVEVLTTHQFNFNSQKLGMLIRCTLLTSLYKKVKRNNKYQFNVMKNRDLRMKATNEMLNYMRVIKFQAWEEHFNKRIQTFRASEFGWLSKFMYSLSANIVVMWSTPLLVSTLTFATAILLGIPLDAGTVFTTTSIFKILQEPIRTFPQSMISLSQAMISLGRLDRYMRSRELDGDSVEREEGCNGRTAVEVEDGMFSWDDENGEVVVKNVNLKINKGELTAIVGMVGSGKSSLLAAILGEMHKISGKVRVCGTTAYVAQTSWIQNGTIEENILFGLPMDRRRYNEVVRVCCLEKDLEMMEFGDQTEIGERGINLSGGQKQRIQLARAVYQDCDIYLLDDVFSAVDAHTGSEIFKAS
;
A
#
# COMPACT_ATOMS: atom_id res chain seq x y z
N MET A 1 -26.18 5.21 47.94
CA MET A 1 -24.78 5.55 48.31
C MET A 1 -23.94 4.27 48.29
N ALA A 2 -23.18 4.02 47.22
CA ALA A 2 -22.20 2.94 47.16
C ALA A 2 -20.89 3.54 46.64
N LYS A 3 -19.85 3.53 47.49
CA LYS A 3 -18.49 4.00 47.17
C LYS A 3 -17.83 2.98 46.24
N ILE A 4 -17.52 3.40 45.02
CA ILE A 4 -16.66 2.64 44.11
C ILE A 4 -15.22 3.06 44.40
N HIS A 5 -14.43 2.15 44.98
CA HIS A 5 -12.99 2.31 45.19
C HIS A 5 -12.23 1.98 43.89
N PHE A 6 -11.48 2.94 43.35
CA PHE A 6 -10.37 2.68 42.44
C PHE A 6 -9.06 2.87 43.20
N PRO A 7 -8.05 1.99 43.03
CA PRO A 7 -6.75 2.15 43.67
C PRO A 7 -5.92 3.21 42.91
N LEU A 8 -5.53 4.27 43.62
CA LEU A 8 -4.60 5.30 43.17
C LEU A 8 -3.20 4.96 43.72
N SER A 9 -2.25 4.64 42.84
CA SER A 9 -0.82 4.69 43.16
C SER A 9 -0.33 6.12 42.91
N LEU A 10 -0.09 6.88 43.99
CA LEU A 10 0.60 8.16 43.96
C LEU A 10 2.11 7.92 43.89
N SER A 11 2.74 8.25 42.76
CA SER A 11 4.17 8.53 42.72
C SER A 11 4.37 10.04 42.81
N SER A 12 4.98 10.48 43.91
CA SER A 12 5.41 11.84 44.15
C SER A 12 6.65 12.17 43.33
N GLU A 13 6.57 13.12 42.40
CA GLU A 13 7.75 13.84 41.92
C GLU A 13 7.43 15.33 41.76
N GLY A 14 8.36 16.15 42.23
CA GLY A 14 8.21 17.58 42.48
C GLY A 14 7.93 18.42 41.24
N SER A 15 6.96 19.31 41.38
CA SER A 15 6.66 20.40 40.47
C SER A 15 7.70 21.51 40.60
N PHE A 16 8.54 21.68 39.57
CA PHE A 16 9.25 22.94 39.32
C PHE A 16 8.30 23.89 38.58
N VAL A 17 7.95 24.99 39.25
CA VAL A 17 7.21 26.12 38.68
C VAL A 17 8.20 26.98 37.90
N PHE A 18 8.05 27.05 36.57
CA PHE A 18 8.75 28.07 35.77
C PHE A 18 7.78 29.18 35.37
N ASN A 19 8.13 30.39 35.78
CA ASN A 19 7.46 31.63 35.39
C ASN A 19 7.50 31.83 33.88
N LYS A 20 6.36 32.22 33.30
CA LYS A 20 6.23 32.72 31.93
C LYS A 20 7.09 33.98 31.73
N PRO A 21 7.82 34.11 30.62
CA PRO A 21 8.13 35.42 30.04
C PRO A 21 7.07 35.81 29.00
N PRO A 22 6.88 37.11 28.72
CA PRO A 22 5.98 37.57 27.68
C PRO A 22 6.68 37.44 26.33
N PHE A 23 6.02 36.84 25.34
CA PHE A 23 6.44 36.98 23.95
C PHE A 23 5.30 37.57 23.13
N LEU A 24 5.62 38.71 22.51
CA LEU A 24 4.80 39.42 21.55
C LEU A 24 4.36 38.48 20.43
N ALA A 25 3.07 38.51 20.13
CA ALA A 25 2.54 38.07 18.86
C ALA A 25 3.03 39.01 17.75
N CYS A 26 3.59 38.46 16.69
CA CYS A 26 3.60 39.08 15.37
C CYS A 26 3.24 38.00 14.33
N PRO A 27 2.35 38.32 13.38
CA PRO A 27 1.77 37.33 12.48
C PRO A 27 2.70 37.01 11.31
N LEU A 28 2.58 35.76 10.86
CA LEU A 28 3.07 35.26 9.59
C LEU A 28 2.67 36.21 8.44
N GLY A 29 3.68 36.73 7.74
CA GLY A 29 3.53 37.54 6.53
C GLY A 29 4.53 37.11 5.46
N VAL A 30 4.04 36.29 4.55
CA VAL A 30 4.47 36.05 3.15
C VAL A 30 5.67 36.90 2.69
N CYS A 31 6.80 36.25 2.40
CA CYS A 31 7.86 36.81 1.55
C CYS A 31 8.01 35.95 0.29
N THR A 32 7.37 36.39 -0.78
CA THR A 32 7.66 36.01 -2.17
C THR A 32 8.98 36.64 -2.62
N PRO A 33 9.85 35.96 -3.38
CA PRO A 33 10.96 36.62 -4.06
C PRO A 33 10.46 37.23 -5.38
N LYS A 34 10.01 38.49 -5.33
CA LYS A 34 9.85 39.39 -6.48
C LYS A 34 10.78 40.58 -6.25
N ALA A 35 12.02 40.48 -6.73
CA ALA A 35 12.88 41.61 -7.10
C ALA A 35 14.27 41.11 -7.48
N LEU A 36 14.46 40.68 -8.74
CA LEU A 36 15.78 40.78 -9.39
C LEU A 36 15.64 40.62 -10.91
N LEU A 37 15.01 41.59 -11.57
CA LEU A 37 15.22 41.89 -12.99
C LEU A 37 14.56 43.22 -13.37
N SER A 38 15.34 44.27 -13.63
CA SER A 38 15.25 45.16 -14.82
C SER A 38 15.92 46.54 -14.58
N ALA A 39 16.54 47.05 -15.66
CA ALA A 39 17.22 48.36 -15.86
C ALA A 39 18.73 48.35 -15.52
N LEU A 40 19.68 48.07 -16.43
CA LEU A 40 20.04 48.69 -17.73
C LEU A 40 20.40 50.20 -17.67
N LEU A 41 21.70 50.46 -17.37
CA LEU A 41 22.67 51.44 -17.95
C LEU A 41 22.38 52.97 -17.90
N PRO A 42 23.37 53.88 -18.12
CA PRO A 42 24.85 53.78 -18.08
C PRO A 42 25.54 54.90 -17.23
N GLY A 43 26.86 54.79 -16.96
CA GLY A 43 27.64 55.84 -16.30
C GLY A 43 29.16 55.67 -16.35
N GLN A 44 29.74 56.21 -17.42
CA GLN A 44 31.12 56.69 -17.68
C GLN A 44 32.23 56.49 -16.63
N TRP A 45 33.36 55.91 -17.07
CA TRP A 45 34.72 56.42 -16.80
C TRP A 45 35.63 56.15 -18.02
N THR A 46 36.04 57.22 -18.69
CA THR A 46 37.23 57.34 -19.58
C THR A 46 38.48 57.36 -18.70
N ALA A 47 39.63 56.74 -18.98
CA ALA A 47 40.58 56.80 -20.11
C ALA A 47 41.58 55.61 -19.90
N GLN A 48 42.45 55.14 -20.79
CA GLN A 48 43.18 55.73 -21.92
C GLN A 48 43.81 54.54 -22.70
N PHE A 49 43.81 54.61 -24.04
CA PHE A 49 44.41 53.62 -24.94
C PHE A 49 45.90 53.91 -25.19
N GLN A 50 46.72 52.86 -25.35
CA GLN A 50 47.58 52.72 -26.54
C GLN A 50 48.07 51.26 -26.73
N PRO A 51 48.20 50.77 -27.98
CA PRO A 51 48.54 49.39 -28.30
C PRO A 51 50.03 49.22 -28.64
N GLN A 52 50.58 48.02 -28.45
CA GLN A 52 51.82 47.61 -29.13
C GLN A 52 51.59 46.34 -29.96
N GLN A 53 51.85 46.49 -31.25
CA GLN A 53 51.93 45.45 -32.26
C GLN A 53 53.23 44.65 -32.13
N ALA A 54 53.17 43.43 -32.70
CA ALA A 54 54.25 42.47 -32.90
C ALA A 54 55.51 43.03 -33.59
N PRO A 55 56.56 42.20 -33.68
CA PRO A 55 57.01 41.85 -35.02
C PRO A 55 57.31 40.35 -35.22
N HIS A 56 57.06 39.91 -36.46
CA HIS A 56 57.70 38.76 -37.10
C HIS A 56 59.15 39.10 -37.49
N ARG A 57 60.09 38.13 -37.44
CA ARG A 57 60.67 37.37 -38.59
C ARG A 57 62.11 36.87 -38.32
N GLU A 58 62.38 35.64 -38.81
CA GLU A 58 63.63 35.13 -39.43
C GLU A 58 64.93 35.07 -38.59
N GLN A 59 65.90 34.16 -38.78
CA GLN A 59 66.06 32.84 -39.38
C GLN A 59 67.51 32.38 -39.04
N GLN A 60 67.79 31.07 -39.15
CA GLN A 60 69.09 30.42 -39.47
C GLN A 60 70.06 29.89 -38.37
N HIS A 61 70.23 28.56 -38.46
CA HIS A 61 71.46 27.72 -38.43
C HIS A 61 72.26 27.60 -37.12
N SER A 62 72.83 26.45 -36.71
CA SER A 62 73.04 25.11 -37.29
C SER A 62 73.70 24.20 -36.23
N GLY A 63 73.47 22.87 -36.28
CA GLY A 63 74.54 21.88 -36.02
C GLY A 63 74.38 20.86 -34.88
N SER A 64 74.04 19.62 -35.28
CA SER A 64 74.55 18.32 -34.74
C SER A 64 74.07 17.88 -33.32
N SER A 65 73.75 16.63 -32.98
CA SER A 65 74.07 15.30 -33.51
C SER A 65 73.04 14.25 -33.05
N GLN A 66 73.04 13.13 -33.77
CA GLN A 66 72.23 11.92 -33.65
C GLN A 66 72.06 11.30 -32.25
N ASN A 67 70.87 10.71 -32.01
CA ASN A 67 70.76 9.27 -31.77
C ASN A 67 69.31 8.80 -31.94
N ASN A 68 69.06 8.12 -33.06
CA ASN A 68 67.86 7.33 -33.33
C ASN A 68 68.08 5.90 -32.80
N SER A 69 67.10 5.38 -32.07
CA SER A 69 66.82 3.95 -31.98
C SER A 69 65.36 3.74 -32.37
N PRO A 70 65.02 2.86 -33.33
CA PRO A 70 63.67 2.75 -33.86
C PRO A 70 62.83 1.87 -32.94
N VAL A 71 61.83 2.45 -32.27
CA VAL A 71 60.75 1.67 -31.67
C VAL A 71 59.62 1.57 -32.68
N GLN A 72 59.25 0.33 -32.98
CA GLN A 72 58.33 -0.15 -34.01
C GLN A 72 57.04 0.68 -34.10
N THR A 73 56.82 1.31 -35.27
CA THR A 73 55.52 1.86 -35.69
C THR A 73 54.75 0.87 -36.56
N LEU A 74 54.58 -0.36 -36.08
CA LEU A 74 53.57 -1.29 -36.62
C LEU A 74 52.58 -1.54 -35.49
N ASP A 75 51.41 -0.89 -35.54
CA ASP A 75 50.12 -1.45 -35.05
C ASP A 75 48.95 -0.45 -35.07
N TYR A 76 49.18 0.86 -35.22
CA TYR A 76 48.08 1.84 -35.13
C TYR A 76 47.04 1.75 -36.27
N SER A 77 47.43 1.30 -37.48
CA SER A 77 46.51 1.15 -38.62
C SER A 77 45.64 -0.11 -38.52
N THR A 78 46.18 -1.21 -37.99
CA THR A 78 45.48 -2.49 -37.83
C THR A 78 44.37 -2.40 -36.77
N TRP A 79 44.62 -1.69 -35.66
CA TRP A 79 43.62 -1.47 -34.60
C TRP A 79 42.43 -0.62 -35.07
N LYS A 80 42.65 0.43 -35.87
CA LYS A 80 41.53 1.22 -36.44
C LYS A 80 40.65 0.42 -37.39
N ILE A 81 41.24 -0.53 -38.13
CA ILE A 81 40.48 -1.41 -39.01
C ILE A 81 39.67 -2.40 -38.16
N ALA A 82 40.25 -2.95 -37.09
CA ALA A 82 39.54 -3.83 -36.16
C ALA A 82 38.37 -3.11 -35.45
N ASP A 83 38.57 -1.88 -34.99
CA ASP A 83 37.52 -1.05 -34.37
C ASP A 83 36.40 -0.71 -35.37
N GLY A 84 36.77 -0.35 -36.61
CA GLY A 84 35.79 -0.10 -37.68
C GLY A 84 34.96 -1.34 -38.02
N VAL A 85 35.58 -2.52 -38.07
CA VAL A 85 34.90 -3.80 -38.29
C VAL A 85 34.00 -4.15 -37.10
N PHE A 86 34.44 -3.91 -35.86
CA PHE A 86 33.64 -4.13 -34.66
C PHE A 86 32.35 -3.27 -34.66
N TRP A 87 32.47 -1.97 -34.95
CA TRP A 87 31.32 -1.07 -35.05
C TRP A 87 30.39 -1.43 -36.22
N LEU A 88 30.92 -1.90 -37.35
CA LEU A 88 30.11 -2.39 -38.46
C LEU A 88 29.32 -3.64 -38.08
N VAL A 89 29.95 -4.61 -37.41
CA VAL A 89 29.27 -5.81 -36.90
C VAL A 89 28.18 -5.43 -35.91
N GLN A 90 28.47 -4.49 -35.00
CA GLN A 90 27.49 -4.00 -34.03
C GLN A 90 26.32 -3.25 -34.71
N ALA A 91 26.57 -2.46 -35.75
CA ALA A 91 25.49 -1.80 -36.50
C ALA A 91 24.59 -2.82 -37.22
N VAL A 92 25.19 -3.84 -37.86
CA VAL A 92 24.47 -4.91 -38.54
C VAL A 92 23.62 -5.72 -37.55
N THR A 93 24.15 -6.06 -36.37
CA THR A 93 23.37 -6.79 -35.36
C THR A 93 22.18 -5.97 -34.83
N HIS A 94 22.34 -4.65 -34.65
CA HIS A 94 21.22 -3.78 -34.25
C HIS A 94 20.14 -3.67 -35.34
N ILE A 95 20.51 -3.67 -36.62
CA ILE A 95 19.55 -3.71 -37.73
C ILE A 95 18.80 -5.05 -37.75
N VAL A 96 19.50 -6.18 -37.60
CA VAL A 96 18.88 -7.51 -37.53
C VAL A 96 17.89 -7.60 -36.36
N ILE A 97 18.24 -7.04 -35.20
CA ILE A 97 17.36 -7.00 -34.03
C ILE A 97 16.15 -6.10 -34.27
N ALA A 98 16.32 -4.94 -34.91
CA ALA A 98 15.20 -4.07 -35.26
C ALA A 98 14.22 -4.77 -36.22
N VAL A 99 14.73 -5.55 -37.18
CA VAL A 99 13.92 -6.38 -38.07
C VAL A 99 13.21 -7.50 -37.30
N LEU A 100 13.89 -8.17 -36.36
CA LEU A 100 13.27 -9.19 -35.50
C LEU A 100 12.14 -8.61 -34.64
N ILE A 101 12.32 -7.43 -34.04
CA ILE A 101 11.27 -6.75 -33.26
C ILE A 101 10.11 -6.32 -34.17
N ALA A 102 10.39 -5.83 -35.38
CA ALA A 102 9.35 -5.49 -36.36
C ALA A 102 8.57 -6.74 -36.82
N HIS A 103 9.26 -7.87 -36.96
CA HIS A 103 8.66 -9.16 -37.26
C HIS A 103 7.81 -9.67 -36.08
N GLU A 104 8.28 -9.56 -34.84
CA GLU A 104 7.51 -9.88 -33.62
C GLU A 104 6.19 -9.10 -33.54
N LYS A 105 6.21 -7.82 -33.89
CA LYS A 105 5.01 -6.97 -33.94
C LYS A 105 4.03 -7.43 -35.03
N ARG A 106 4.53 -7.93 -36.16
CA ARG A 106 3.71 -8.47 -37.26
C ARG A 106 3.06 -9.81 -36.90
N PHE A 107 3.75 -10.66 -36.13
CA PHE A 107 3.29 -12.01 -35.77
C PHE A 107 2.66 -12.14 -34.37
N ARG A 108 2.51 -11.02 -33.63
CA ARG A 108 1.84 -10.97 -32.31
C ARG A 108 2.39 -11.98 -31.28
N ALA A 109 3.70 -12.19 -31.24
CA ALA A 109 4.32 -13.07 -30.25
C ALA A 109 4.19 -12.47 -28.83
N GLU A 110 3.76 -13.26 -27.83
CA GLU A 110 3.56 -12.80 -26.44
C GLU A 110 4.88 -12.63 -25.66
N THR A 111 5.94 -13.30 -26.12
CA THR A 111 7.24 -13.34 -25.43
C THR A 111 8.40 -13.19 -26.41
N HIS A 112 9.44 -12.46 -26.00
CA HIS A 112 10.67 -12.34 -26.80
C HIS A 112 11.43 -13.69 -26.80
N PRO A 113 12.05 -14.11 -27.92
CA PRO A 113 12.82 -15.35 -28.01
C PRO A 113 14.04 -15.31 -27.08
N LEU A 114 14.44 -16.49 -26.57
CA LEU A 114 15.54 -16.62 -25.61
C LEU A 114 16.87 -16.07 -26.14
N SER A 115 17.16 -16.24 -27.42
CA SER A 115 18.37 -15.72 -28.07
C SER A 115 18.47 -14.19 -27.98
N LEU A 116 17.36 -13.48 -28.19
CA LEU A 116 17.29 -12.02 -28.12
C LEU A 116 17.49 -11.51 -26.68
N ARG A 117 16.94 -12.22 -25.71
CA ARG A 117 17.11 -11.88 -24.28
C ARG A 117 18.56 -12.11 -23.83
N ILE A 118 19.14 -13.24 -24.20
CA ILE A 118 20.55 -13.55 -23.90
C ILE A 118 21.44 -12.49 -24.53
N TYR A 119 21.17 -12.10 -25.78
CA TYR A 119 21.91 -11.02 -26.44
C TYR A 119 21.83 -9.69 -25.68
N TRP A 120 20.64 -9.25 -25.25
CA TRP A 120 20.53 -8.00 -24.48
C TRP A 120 21.23 -8.05 -23.12
N ILE A 121 21.25 -9.22 -22.46
CA ILE A 121 22.02 -9.43 -21.21
C ILE A 121 23.52 -9.34 -21.48
N VAL A 122 24.02 -10.01 -22.52
CA VAL A 122 25.44 -9.99 -22.89
C VAL A 122 25.88 -8.59 -23.34
N ASN A 123 25.06 -7.91 -24.15
CA ASN A 123 25.30 -6.54 -24.61
C ASN A 123 25.38 -5.56 -23.43
N PHE A 124 24.54 -5.72 -22.41
CA PHE A 124 24.62 -4.94 -21.18
C PHE A 124 25.96 -5.16 -20.45
N VAL A 125 26.43 -6.41 -20.32
CA VAL A 125 27.73 -6.70 -19.68
C VAL A 125 28.87 -6.04 -20.45
N VAL A 126 28.88 -6.14 -21.78
CA VAL A 126 29.92 -5.56 -22.64
C VAL A 126 29.94 -4.03 -22.55
N ILE A 127 28.78 -3.37 -22.68
CA ILE A 127 28.67 -1.90 -22.58
C ILE A 127 29.03 -1.43 -21.15
N SER A 128 28.69 -2.21 -20.12
CA SER A 128 29.09 -1.89 -18.74
C SER A 128 30.61 -1.92 -18.55
N LEU A 129 31.31 -2.89 -19.15
CA LEU A 129 32.78 -2.99 -19.08
C LEU A 129 33.46 -1.84 -19.82
N PHE A 130 32.94 -1.42 -20.97
CA PHE A 130 33.46 -0.25 -21.69
C PHE A 130 33.15 1.06 -20.96
N ALA A 131 31.95 1.20 -20.39
CA ALA A 131 31.58 2.37 -19.59
C ALA A 131 32.43 2.49 -18.31
N THR A 132 32.71 1.39 -17.61
CA THR A 132 33.60 1.43 -16.44
C THR A 132 35.03 1.76 -16.83
N SER A 133 35.54 1.21 -17.95
CA SER A 133 36.86 1.56 -18.49
C SER A 133 36.95 3.05 -18.85
N GLY A 134 35.91 3.60 -19.52
CA GLY A 134 35.83 5.03 -19.86
C GLY A 134 35.73 5.93 -18.63
N ILE A 135 34.97 5.53 -17.60
CA ILE A 135 34.88 6.27 -16.33
C ILE A 135 36.22 6.27 -15.59
N ILE A 136 36.95 5.14 -15.57
CA ILE A 136 38.27 5.04 -14.93
C ILE A 136 39.29 5.92 -15.67
N ARG A 137 39.26 5.97 -17.01
CA ARG A 137 40.11 6.89 -17.80
C ARG A 137 39.74 8.36 -17.55
N LEU A 138 38.45 8.68 -17.45
CA LEU A 138 37.96 10.02 -17.15
C LEU A 138 38.40 10.52 -15.77
N VAL A 139 38.49 9.61 -14.78
CA VAL A 139 38.88 9.94 -13.40
C VAL A 139 40.41 9.97 -13.22
N SER A 140 41.18 9.17 -13.98
CA SER A 140 42.63 9.02 -13.77
C SER A 140 43.52 9.95 -14.61
N SER A 141 43.04 10.53 -15.72
CA SER A 141 43.89 11.34 -16.62
C SER A 141 43.64 12.84 -16.49
N GLN A 142 44.55 13.57 -15.84
CA GLN A 142 44.73 15.01 -16.10
C GLN A 142 45.35 15.19 -17.51
N GLY A 143 44.52 15.26 -18.56
CA GLY A 143 44.94 15.81 -19.86
C GLY A 143 44.95 14.91 -21.10
N SER A 144 44.13 13.84 -21.17
CA SER A 144 43.83 13.20 -22.46
C SER A 144 42.38 13.45 -22.86
N ASN A 145 42.16 13.82 -24.13
CA ASN A 145 40.83 14.05 -24.68
C ASN A 145 40.00 12.76 -24.58
N LEU A 146 38.72 12.89 -24.21
CA LEU A 146 37.76 11.79 -24.28
C LEU A 146 37.75 11.22 -25.70
N ILE A 147 38.07 9.93 -25.84
CA ILE A 147 37.90 9.21 -27.09
C ILE A 147 36.39 9.12 -27.38
N LEU A 148 35.99 9.32 -28.63
CA LEU A 148 34.58 9.30 -29.04
C LEU A 148 33.87 8.01 -28.55
N ASP A 149 34.59 6.89 -28.53
CA ASP A 149 34.13 5.58 -28.08
C ASP A 149 33.75 5.53 -26.58
N ASP A 150 34.50 6.25 -25.73
CA ASP A 150 34.22 6.33 -24.29
C ASP A 150 32.93 7.16 -24.06
N ILE A 151 32.72 8.24 -24.83
CA ILE A 151 31.49 9.06 -24.77
C ILE A 151 30.28 8.25 -25.23
N ILE A 152 30.40 7.53 -26.35
CA ILE A 152 29.32 6.70 -26.90
C ILE A 152 28.94 5.60 -25.90
N SER A 153 29.91 4.96 -25.26
CA SER A 153 29.67 3.90 -24.27
C SER A 153 28.96 4.42 -23.00
N ILE A 154 29.32 5.61 -22.52
CA ILE A 154 28.66 6.25 -21.37
C ILE A 154 27.22 6.65 -21.70
N ILE A 155 26.96 7.16 -22.91
CA ILE A 155 25.62 7.53 -23.37
C ILE A 155 24.76 6.29 -23.66
N ALA A 156 25.35 5.22 -24.16
CA ALA A 156 24.66 3.96 -24.46
C ALA A 156 24.33 3.14 -23.20
N PHE A 157 25.02 3.38 -22.08
CA PHE A 157 24.83 2.63 -20.85
C PHE A 157 23.39 2.68 -20.29
N PRO A 158 22.73 3.85 -20.13
CA PRO A 158 21.32 3.94 -19.75
C PRO A 158 20.37 3.17 -20.70
N LEU A 159 20.66 3.21 -22.01
CA LEU A 159 19.87 2.49 -23.02
C LEU A 159 20.05 0.96 -22.89
N SER A 160 21.26 0.50 -22.58
CA SER A 160 21.55 -0.91 -22.34
C SER A 160 20.85 -1.45 -21.08
N ILE A 161 20.71 -0.62 -20.03
CA ILE A 161 19.92 -0.96 -18.83
C ILE A 161 18.44 -1.14 -19.19
N LEU A 162 17.90 -0.25 -20.03
CA LEU A 162 16.51 -0.36 -20.48
C LEU A 162 16.26 -1.67 -21.26
N LEU A 163 17.18 -2.05 -22.15
CA LEU A 163 17.12 -3.31 -22.89
C LEU A 163 17.27 -4.53 -21.99
N LEU A 164 18.12 -4.47 -20.95
CA LEU A 164 18.23 -5.50 -19.92
C LEU A 164 16.90 -5.69 -19.17
N VAL A 165 16.21 -4.60 -18.82
CA VAL A 165 14.90 -4.66 -18.16
C VAL A 165 13.85 -5.30 -19.08
N ILE A 166 13.87 -5.00 -20.37
CA ILE A 166 13.00 -5.64 -21.37
C ILE A 166 13.32 -7.14 -21.50
N ALA A 167 14.61 -7.51 -21.49
CA ALA A 167 15.06 -8.90 -21.52
C ALA A 167 14.55 -9.71 -20.32
N ILE A 168 14.64 -9.15 -19.10
CA ILE A 168 14.19 -9.78 -17.86
C ILE A 168 12.65 -9.87 -17.81
N ARG A 169 11.95 -8.82 -18.25
CA ARG A 169 10.48 -8.79 -18.28
C ARG A 169 9.91 -9.78 -19.29
N GLY A 170 10.59 -9.98 -20.42
CA GLY A 170 10.32 -11.04 -21.38
C GLY A 170 8.99 -10.96 -22.12
N SER A 171 8.23 -9.88 -21.96
CA SER A 171 6.91 -9.71 -22.55
C SER A 171 6.93 -8.55 -23.54
N THR A 172 6.44 -8.81 -24.75
CA THR A 172 6.30 -7.83 -25.85
C THR A 172 5.20 -6.80 -25.58
N GLY A 173 4.38 -6.99 -24.53
CA GLY A 173 3.27 -6.11 -24.18
C GLY A 173 2.06 -6.22 -25.11
N ILE A 174 2.07 -7.17 -26.06
CA ILE A 174 0.95 -7.47 -26.96
C ILE A 174 0.12 -8.57 -26.28
N THR A 175 -1.05 -8.21 -25.75
CA THR A 175 -2.04 -9.18 -25.27
C THR A 175 -2.99 -9.53 -26.42
N LEU A 176 -2.90 -10.76 -26.93
CA LEU A 176 -3.97 -11.33 -27.73
C LEU A 176 -5.14 -11.62 -26.79
N VAL A 177 -6.31 -11.05 -27.08
CA VAL A 177 -7.57 -11.51 -26.46
C VAL A 177 -7.82 -12.89 -27.07
N GLY A 178 -7.34 -13.94 -26.41
CA GLY A 178 -7.71 -15.31 -26.74
C GLY A 178 -9.15 -15.54 -26.31
N GLU A 179 -9.98 -16.01 -27.25
CA GLU A 179 -11.25 -16.65 -26.94
C GLU A 179 -10.97 -17.79 -25.96
N SER A 180 -11.49 -17.66 -24.74
CA SER A 180 -11.51 -18.74 -23.74
C SER A 180 -12.76 -19.59 -23.90
N GLU A 181 -12.56 -20.90 -23.77
CA GLU A 181 -13.54 -22.00 -23.83
C GLU A 181 -14.88 -21.74 -23.12
N PRO A 182 -15.99 -22.37 -23.59
CA PRO A 182 -17.33 -22.10 -23.10
C PRO A 182 -17.55 -22.76 -21.74
N GLY A 183 -17.69 -21.93 -20.70
CA GLY A 183 -17.95 -22.38 -19.33
C GLY A 183 -18.52 -21.27 -18.45
N MET A 184 -19.85 -21.14 -18.49
CA MET A 184 -20.74 -20.38 -17.60
C MET A 184 -20.72 -18.84 -17.77
N ASP A 185 -21.54 -18.38 -18.70
CA ASP A 185 -21.83 -16.98 -19.03
C ASP A 185 -22.59 -16.21 -17.94
N LEU A 186 -21.95 -15.17 -17.38
CA LEU A 186 -22.61 -13.91 -16.98
C LEU A 186 -21.67 -12.67 -17.08
N GLU A 187 -20.47 -12.81 -17.66
CA GLU A 187 -19.45 -11.75 -17.71
C GLU A 187 -19.24 -11.00 -19.06
N PRO A 188 -19.98 -11.19 -20.18
CA PRO A 188 -19.68 -10.41 -21.40
C PRO A 188 -20.15 -8.95 -21.35
N LEU A 189 -21.20 -8.63 -20.60
CA LEU A 189 -21.86 -7.31 -20.60
C LEU A 189 -21.15 -6.23 -19.77
N LEU A 190 -20.28 -6.63 -18.83
CA LEU A 190 -19.50 -5.71 -17.98
C LEU A 190 -18.15 -5.30 -18.60
N SER A 191 -17.75 -5.91 -19.72
CA SER A 191 -16.48 -5.63 -20.40
C SER A 191 -16.41 -4.24 -21.06
N LYS A 192 -17.57 -3.58 -21.27
CA LYS A 192 -17.68 -2.20 -21.78
C LYS A 192 -17.86 -1.14 -20.69
N ALA A 193 -17.90 -1.51 -19.41
CA ALA A 193 -17.99 -0.53 -18.31
C ALA A 193 -16.70 0.31 -18.23
N ASN A 194 -16.80 1.56 -17.76
CA ASN A 194 -15.71 2.54 -17.62
C ASN A 194 -14.46 2.00 -16.87
N VAL A 195 -13.62 1.22 -17.53
CA VAL A 195 -12.33 0.76 -16.99
C VAL A 195 -11.35 1.93 -17.02
N THR A 196 -10.49 2.04 -16.00
CA THR A 196 -9.41 3.03 -15.96
C THR A 196 -8.64 3.07 -17.28
N GLY A 197 -8.44 4.27 -17.83
CA GLY A 197 -7.61 4.49 -19.03
C GLY A 197 -6.18 3.97 -18.89
N PHE A 198 -5.71 3.71 -17.67
CA PHE A 198 -4.45 3.02 -17.40
C PHE A 198 -4.35 1.63 -18.07
N ALA A 199 -5.45 0.88 -18.17
CA ALA A 199 -5.42 -0.46 -18.76
C ALA A 199 -5.19 -0.41 -20.28
N SER A 200 -5.90 0.47 -20.97
CA SER A 200 -5.87 0.65 -22.42
C SER A 200 -4.79 1.62 -22.92
N ALA A 201 -4.15 2.38 -22.02
CA ALA A 201 -3.13 3.36 -22.39
C ALA A 201 -1.88 2.74 -23.02
N SER A 202 -1.37 3.42 -24.05
CA SER A 202 -0.07 3.14 -24.66
C SER A 202 1.08 3.37 -23.66
N ILE A 203 2.26 2.82 -23.96
CA ILE A 203 3.44 2.94 -23.09
C ILE A 203 3.81 4.42 -22.87
N ILE A 204 3.70 5.25 -23.92
CA ILE A 204 3.96 6.70 -23.85
C ILE A 204 2.93 7.37 -22.94
N SER A 205 1.64 7.04 -23.12
CA SER A 205 0.59 7.60 -22.27
C SER A 205 0.75 7.21 -20.80
N LYS A 206 1.27 6.01 -20.51
CA LYS A 206 1.61 5.56 -19.14
C LYS A 206 2.83 6.29 -18.58
N ALA A 207 3.87 6.50 -19.40
CA ALA A 207 5.10 7.18 -18.99
C ALA A 207 4.90 8.66 -18.64
N PHE A 208 3.94 9.34 -19.28
CA PHE A 208 3.64 10.76 -19.04
C PHE A 208 2.28 10.98 -18.35
N TRP A 209 1.63 9.93 -17.85
CA TRP A 209 0.30 9.99 -17.20
C TRP A 209 -0.81 10.68 -18.03
N LEU A 210 -0.68 10.75 -19.35
CA LEU A 210 -1.64 11.44 -20.23
C LEU A 210 -3.06 10.86 -20.16
N TRP A 211 -3.19 9.59 -19.79
CA TRP A 211 -4.48 8.91 -19.61
C TRP A 211 -5.33 9.50 -18.48
N MET A 212 -4.71 10.28 -17.57
CA MET A 212 -5.39 10.91 -16.43
C MET A 212 -6.00 12.28 -16.80
N ASN A 213 -5.53 12.92 -17.86
CA ASN A 213 -5.99 14.26 -18.28
C ASN A 213 -7.51 14.38 -18.46
N PRO A 214 -8.23 13.41 -19.05
CA PRO A 214 -9.68 13.49 -19.18
C PRO A 214 -10.40 13.53 -17.83
N LEU A 215 -9.91 12.76 -16.85
CA LEU A 215 -10.50 12.70 -15.50
C LEU A 215 -10.24 14.00 -14.74
N LEU A 216 -9.02 14.56 -14.83
CA LEU A 216 -8.68 15.84 -14.22
C LEU A 216 -9.48 17.00 -14.84
N SER A 217 -9.65 17.00 -16.16
CA SER A 217 -10.47 18.01 -16.84
C SER A 217 -11.94 17.93 -16.40
N LYS A 218 -12.47 16.71 -16.22
CA LYS A 218 -13.83 16.51 -15.70
C LYS A 218 -13.96 17.00 -14.24
N GLY A 219 -13.02 16.63 -13.37
CA GLY A 219 -12.98 17.06 -11.97
C GLY A 219 -12.76 18.56 -11.78
N TYR A 220 -12.16 19.24 -12.76
CA TYR A 220 -12.06 20.71 -12.78
C TYR A 220 -13.40 21.38 -13.11
N LYS A 221 -14.23 20.75 -13.96
CA LYS A 221 -15.54 21.28 -14.36
C LYS A 221 -16.63 21.00 -13.33
N GLU A 222 -16.64 19.81 -12.76
CA GLU A 222 -17.64 19.37 -11.79
C GLU A 222 -17.00 18.51 -10.68
N PRO A 223 -17.47 18.61 -9.42
CA PRO A 223 -17.07 17.68 -8.37
C PRO A 223 -17.39 16.24 -8.78
N LEU A 224 -16.38 15.37 -8.80
CA LEU A 224 -16.54 13.99 -9.22
C LEU A 224 -17.44 13.22 -8.26
N LYS A 225 -18.50 12.62 -8.79
CA LYS A 225 -19.33 11.65 -8.07
C LYS A 225 -18.73 10.24 -8.16
N MET A 226 -19.08 9.35 -7.22
CA MET A 226 -18.49 8.00 -7.13
C MET A 226 -18.76 7.12 -8.36
N ASP A 227 -19.90 7.31 -9.02
CA ASP A 227 -20.30 6.64 -10.27
C ASP A 227 -19.45 7.07 -11.49
N GLN A 228 -18.82 8.24 -11.42
CA GLN A 228 -17.99 8.79 -12.49
C GLN A 228 -16.50 8.40 -12.37
N VAL A 229 -16.10 7.77 -11.26
CA VAL A 229 -14.73 7.29 -11.06
C VAL A 229 -14.57 5.95 -11.78
N PRO A 230 -13.58 5.80 -12.69
CA PRO A 230 -13.41 4.56 -13.44
C PRO A 230 -13.12 3.35 -12.56
N TYR A 231 -13.64 2.20 -12.95
CA TYR A 231 -13.38 0.92 -12.28
C TYR A 231 -11.94 0.46 -12.51
N LEU A 232 -11.37 -0.18 -11.50
CA LEU A 232 -10.04 -0.79 -11.58
C LEU A 232 -9.98 -1.85 -12.68
N SER A 233 -8.81 -1.94 -13.34
CA SER A 233 -8.54 -2.99 -14.32
C SER A 233 -8.76 -4.39 -13.70
N PRO A 234 -9.30 -5.37 -14.45
CA PRO A 234 -9.57 -6.72 -13.93
C PRO A 234 -8.35 -7.40 -13.28
N GLN A 235 -7.14 -7.10 -13.75
CA GLN A 235 -5.89 -7.63 -13.19
C GLN A 235 -5.56 -7.11 -11.78
N HIS A 236 -6.07 -5.93 -11.42
CA HIS A 236 -5.79 -5.26 -10.15
C HIS A 236 -6.96 -5.38 -9.14
N ARG A 237 -8.05 -6.07 -9.50
CA ARG A 237 -9.19 -6.29 -8.60
C ARG A 237 -8.83 -7.22 -7.45
N ALA A 238 -9.49 -7.00 -6.31
CA ALA A 238 -9.27 -7.72 -5.06
C ALA A 238 -9.45 -9.25 -5.21
N ASP A 239 -10.47 -9.69 -5.94
CA ASP A 239 -10.78 -11.12 -6.11
C ASP A 239 -9.65 -11.87 -6.81
N ARG A 240 -9.15 -11.31 -7.91
CA ARG A 240 -8.05 -11.92 -8.66
C ARG A 240 -6.75 -11.90 -7.86
N MET A 241 -6.47 -10.81 -7.15
CA MET A 241 -5.25 -10.70 -6.37
C MET A 241 -5.26 -11.63 -5.15
N SER A 242 -6.42 -11.83 -4.52
CA SER A 242 -6.61 -12.83 -3.47
C SER A 242 -6.44 -14.25 -4.01
N LYS A 243 -7.01 -14.60 -5.17
CA LYS A 243 -6.78 -15.90 -5.83
C LYS A 243 -5.30 -16.13 -6.15
N LEU A 244 -4.59 -15.09 -6.63
CA LEU A 244 -3.16 -15.17 -6.89
C LEU A 244 -2.38 -15.46 -5.61
N PHE A 245 -2.71 -14.77 -4.52
CA PHE A 245 -2.09 -14.97 -3.21
C PHE A 245 -2.31 -16.38 -2.66
N GLU A 246 -3.54 -16.90 -2.73
CA GLU A 246 -3.88 -18.27 -2.36
C GLU A 246 -3.10 -19.29 -3.21
N SER A 247 -2.98 -19.07 -4.52
CA SER A 247 -2.24 -19.97 -5.43
C SER A 247 -0.73 -20.02 -5.16
N LYS A 248 -0.17 -18.94 -4.59
CA LYS A 248 1.26 -18.81 -4.25
C LYS A 248 1.54 -19.03 -2.76
N TRP A 249 0.51 -19.37 -1.99
CA TRP A 249 0.65 -19.69 -0.59
C TRP A 249 1.52 -20.94 -0.40
N PRO A 250 2.43 -20.98 0.59
CA PRO A 250 3.25 -22.15 0.85
C PRO A 250 2.41 -23.40 1.10
N LYS A 251 2.77 -24.50 0.42
CA LYS A 251 2.15 -25.80 0.67
C LYS A 251 2.54 -26.29 2.07
N PRO A 252 1.71 -27.11 2.75
CA PRO A 252 2.01 -27.63 4.10
C PRO A 252 3.35 -28.37 4.22
N GLN A 253 3.86 -28.89 3.10
CA GLN A 253 5.15 -29.58 2.99
C GLN A 253 6.35 -28.62 3.09
N GLU A 254 6.17 -27.33 2.74
CA GLU A 254 7.18 -26.28 2.89
C GLU A 254 7.09 -25.71 4.31
N LYS A 255 7.85 -26.28 5.27
CA LYS A 255 8.00 -25.72 6.63
C LYS A 255 8.77 -24.40 6.58
N LEU A 256 8.08 -23.32 6.24
CA LEU A 256 8.61 -21.95 6.24
C LEU A 256 8.17 -21.23 7.51
N ASP A 257 9.07 -20.55 8.22
CA ASP A 257 8.75 -19.79 9.43
C ASP A 257 7.81 -18.60 9.18
N HIS A 258 7.91 -17.99 7.99
CA HIS A 258 7.19 -16.77 7.60
C HIS A 258 6.41 -16.92 6.28
N PRO A 259 5.22 -17.54 6.31
CA PRO A 259 4.45 -17.88 5.12
C PRO A 259 3.86 -16.64 4.43
N VAL A 260 3.37 -15.64 5.17
CA VAL A 260 2.78 -14.43 4.59
C VAL A 260 3.84 -13.64 3.83
N ARG A 261 5.01 -13.43 4.45
CA ARG A 261 6.14 -12.73 3.80
C ARG A 261 6.56 -13.45 2.51
N THR A 262 6.68 -14.77 2.56
CA THR A 262 7.10 -15.56 1.40
C THR A 262 6.06 -15.52 0.29
N ALA A 263 4.78 -15.65 0.62
CA ALA A 263 3.68 -15.55 -0.34
C ALA A 263 3.64 -14.16 -1.02
N LEU A 264 3.77 -13.07 -0.24
CA LEU A 264 3.82 -11.71 -0.76
C LEU A 264 5.01 -11.50 -1.71
N LEU A 265 6.20 -11.96 -1.32
CA LEU A 265 7.39 -11.89 -2.18
C LEU A 265 7.17 -12.67 -3.48
N ARG A 266 6.63 -13.90 -3.42
CA ARG A 266 6.31 -14.71 -4.61
C ARG A 266 5.29 -14.04 -5.53
N CYS A 267 4.30 -13.33 -4.97
CA CYS A 267 3.26 -12.65 -5.76
C CYS A 267 3.80 -11.42 -6.50
N PHE A 268 4.64 -10.61 -5.85
CA PHE A 268 4.99 -9.27 -6.33
C PHE A 268 6.48 -9.08 -6.68
N TRP A 269 7.27 -10.16 -6.78
CA TRP A 269 8.71 -10.03 -7.03
C TRP A 269 9.04 -9.31 -8.34
N LYS A 270 8.21 -9.45 -9.39
CA LYS A 270 8.43 -8.82 -10.69
C LYS A 270 8.27 -7.31 -10.60
N GLU A 271 7.25 -6.84 -9.91
CA GLU A 271 6.97 -5.43 -9.66
C GLU A 271 8.03 -4.80 -8.74
N ILE A 272 8.48 -5.54 -7.73
CA ILE A 272 9.58 -5.12 -6.84
C ILE A 272 10.87 -4.99 -7.64
N ALA A 273 11.25 -5.99 -8.44
CA ALA A 273 12.46 -5.97 -9.26
C ALA A 273 12.45 -4.80 -10.27
N PHE A 274 11.31 -4.57 -10.93
CA PHE A 274 11.15 -3.43 -11.83
C PHE A 274 11.33 -2.09 -11.10
N THR A 275 10.70 -1.92 -9.93
CA THR A 275 10.81 -0.70 -9.13
C THR A 275 12.24 -0.48 -8.62
N ALA A 276 12.95 -1.56 -8.24
CA ALA A 276 14.35 -1.50 -7.84
C ALA A 276 15.26 -1.06 -8.99
N SER A 277 15.01 -1.55 -10.23
CA SER A 277 15.80 -1.15 -11.39
C SER A 277 15.68 0.36 -11.68
N LEU A 278 14.49 0.94 -11.53
CA LEU A 278 14.27 2.38 -11.67
C LEU A 278 15.01 3.19 -10.59
N ALA A 279 15.09 2.67 -9.36
CA ALA A 279 15.82 3.32 -8.28
C ALA A 279 17.32 3.37 -8.56
N ILE A 280 17.89 2.30 -9.14
CA ILE A 280 19.30 2.25 -9.54
C ILE A 280 19.58 3.28 -10.65
N VAL A 281 18.73 3.34 -11.69
CA VAL A 281 18.88 4.33 -12.76
C VAL A 281 18.81 5.75 -12.20
N ARG A 282 17.84 6.03 -11.32
CA ARG A 282 17.72 7.32 -10.63
C ARG A 282 19.01 7.67 -9.89
N LEU A 283 19.57 6.71 -9.14
CA LEU A 283 20.81 6.93 -8.40
C LEU A 283 21.98 7.30 -9.33
N CYS A 284 22.16 6.59 -10.44
CA CYS A 284 23.21 6.90 -11.40
C CYS A 284 23.06 8.31 -12.01
N VAL A 285 21.85 8.67 -12.42
CA VAL A 285 21.58 9.93 -13.12
C VAL A 285 21.69 11.14 -12.18
N LEU A 286 21.34 10.96 -10.89
CA LEU A 286 21.43 12.00 -9.87
C LEU A 286 22.85 12.59 -9.70
N TYR A 287 23.89 11.77 -9.89
CA TYR A 287 25.29 12.21 -9.76
C TYR A 287 25.87 12.86 -11.03
N VAL A 288 25.19 12.76 -12.18
CA VAL A 288 25.64 13.38 -13.43
C VAL A 288 25.77 14.91 -13.27
N GLY A 289 24.80 15.55 -12.61
CA GLY A 289 24.82 17.00 -12.38
C GLY A 289 26.10 17.48 -11.68
N PRO A 290 26.39 17.02 -10.44
CA PRO A 290 27.60 17.38 -9.72
C PRO A 290 28.89 17.10 -10.51
N VAL A 291 29.00 15.95 -11.18
CA VAL A 291 30.20 15.58 -11.96
C VAL A 291 30.44 16.55 -13.12
N LEU A 292 29.39 17.08 -13.73
CA LEU A 292 29.51 18.04 -14.83
C LEU A 292 29.86 19.47 -14.38
N ILE A 293 29.65 19.83 -13.11
CA ILE A 293 29.89 21.20 -12.62
C ILE A 293 31.34 21.62 -12.84
N GLN A 294 32.32 20.75 -12.57
CA GLN A 294 33.74 21.05 -12.79
C GLN A 294 34.01 21.37 -14.27
N LYS A 295 33.42 20.60 -15.19
CA LYS A 295 33.56 20.81 -16.64
C LYS A 295 32.89 22.11 -17.11
N PHE A 296 31.77 22.49 -16.50
CA PHE A 296 31.17 23.80 -16.74
C PHE A 296 32.08 24.94 -16.27
N VAL A 297 32.68 24.82 -15.09
CA VAL A 297 33.61 25.83 -14.56
C VAL A 297 34.86 25.93 -15.44
N ASP A 298 35.46 24.81 -15.83
CA ASP A 298 36.62 24.76 -16.74
C ASP A 298 36.29 25.41 -18.10
N PHE A 299 35.11 25.15 -18.66
CA PHE A 299 34.65 25.79 -19.89
C PHE A 299 34.50 27.32 -19.73
N THR A 300 33.85 27.78 -18.65
CA THR A 300 33.64 29.22 -18.40
C THR A 300 34.92 29.98 -18.04
N SER A 301 35.92 29.29 -17.49
CA SER A 301 37.24 29.88 -17.16
C SER A 301 38.17 30.02 -18.37
N GLY A 302 37.71 29.66 -19.57
CA GLY A 302 38.46 29.83 -20.82
C GLY A 302 39.43 28.69 -21.14
N LYS A 303 39.36 27.55 -20.44
CA LYS A 303 40.14 26.34 -20.75
C LYS A 303 39.47 25.44 -21.80
N GLY A 304 38.26 25.78 -22.26
CA GLY A 304 37.52 25.04 -23.28
C GLY A 304 38.19 25.15 -24.65
N SER A 305 38.31 24.03 -25.36
CA SER A 305 38.99 23.99 -26.67
C SER A 305 38.07 24.41 -27.81
N SER A 306 36.74 24.29 -27.65
CA SER A 306 35.77 24.63 -28.70
C SER A 306 34.40 25.10 -28.16
N PRO A 307 33.66 25.96 -28.88
CA PRO A 307 32.32 26.40 -28.46
C PRO A 307 31.28 25.26 -28.42
N TYR A 308 31.50 24.19 -29.19
CA TYR A 308 30.63 23.02 -29.21
C TYR A 308 30.64 22.22 -27.90
N GLU A 309 31.75 22.26 -27.17
CA GLU A 309 31.91 21.61 -25.86
C GLU A 309 30.83 22.08 -24.87
N GLY A 310 30.54 23.38 -24.83
CA GLY A 310 29.48 23.95 -23.98
C GLY A 310 28.08 23.44 -24.34
N TYR A 311 27.76 23.34 -25.63
CA TYR A 311 26.46 22.81 -26.07
C TYR A 311 26.27 21.33 -25.69
N TYR A 312 27.31 20.51 -25.81
CA TYR A 312 27.26 19.11 -25.38
C TYR A 312 27.05 18.98 -23.87
N LEU A 313 27.74 19.79 -23.05
CA LEU A 313 27.57 19.78 -21.59
C LEU A 313 26.15 20.13 -21.17
N VAL A 314 25.55 21.17 -21.77
CA VAL A 314 24.15 21.57 -21.49
C VAL A 314 23.17 20.47 -21.94
N LEU A 315 23.37 19.90 -23.12
CA LEU A 315 22.51 18.83 -23.63
C LEU A 315 22.56 17.58 -22.74
N ILE A 316 23.74 17.17 -22.30
CA ILE A 316 23.92 16.03 -21.39
C ILE A 316 23.19 16.30 -20.07
N LEU A 317 23.34 17.50 -19.50
CA LEU A 317 22.65 17.87 -18.26
C LEU A 317 21.13 17.85 -18.43
N LEU A 318 20.61 18.38 -19.53
CA LEU A 318 19.17 18.39 -19.85
C LEU A 318 18.61 16.96 -19.96
N VAL A 319 19.28 16.11 -20.73
CA VAL A 319 18.87 14.71 -20.92
C VAL A 319 18.94 13.95 -19.59
N ALA A 320 20.01 14.13 -18.81
CA ALA A 320 20.13 13.53 -17.49
C ALA A 320 18.98 13.98 -16.58
N LYS A 321 18.70 15.29 -16.49
CA LYS A 321 17.60 15.78 -15.65
C LYS A 321 16.24 15.28 -16.10
N PHE A 322 16.00 15.16 -17.40
CA PHE A 322 14.78 14.58 -17.92
C PHE A 322 14.61 13.11 -17.49
N VAL A 323 15.66 12.30 -17.60
CA VAL A 323 15.64 10.89 -17.18
C VAL A 323 15.48 10.78 -15.65
N GLU A 324 16.14 11.63 -14.87
CA GLU A 324 16.02 11.67 -13.40
C GLU A 324 14.57 11.92 -12.98
N VAL A 325 13.91 12.92 -13.58
CA VAL A 325 12.52 13.26 -13.27
C VAL A 325 11.59 12.12 -13.67
N LEU A 326 11.72 11.59 -14.89
CA LEU A 326 10.89 10.49 -15.39
C LEU A 326 11.01 9.24 -14.51
N THR A 327 12.24 8.84 -14.18
CA THR A 327 12.49 7.66 -13.33
C THR A 327 11.99 7.86 -11.90
N THR A 328 12.12 9.07 -11.34
CA THR A 328 11.62 9.41 -10.00
C THR A 328 10.10 9.30 -9.92
N HIS A 329 9.37 9.88 -10.88
CA HIS A 329 7.91 9.78 -10.90
C HIS A 329 7.44 8.35 -11.14
N GLN A 330 8.12 7.61 -12.03
CA GLN A 330 7.78 6.22 -12.30
C GLN A 330 8.05 5.32 -11.08
N PHE A 331 9.14 5.55 -10.35
CA PHE A 331 9.43 4.89 -9.08
C PHE A 331 8.33 5.14 -8.05
N ASN A 332 7.95 6.41 -7.85
CA ASN A 332 6.91 6.80 -6.88
C ASN A 332 5.55 6.16 -7.21
N PHE A 333 5.13 6.22 -8.48
CA PHE A 333 3.86 5.64 -8.92
C PHE A 333 3.82 4.11 -8.73
N ASN A 334 4.88 3.40 -9.15
CA ASN A 334 4.90 1.94 -9.00
C ASN A 334 5.00 1.50 -7.54
N SER A 335 5.75 2.24 -6.71
CA SER A 335 5.84 1.98 -5.27
C SER A 335 4.48 2.14 -4.57
N GLN A 336 3.76 3.23 -4.83
CA GLN A 336 2.42 3.46 -4.28
C GLN A 336 1.40 2.42 -4.79
N LYS A 337 1.41 2.13 -6.09
CA LYS A 337 0.56 1.11 -6.69
C LYS A 337 0.81 -0.26 -6.06
N LEU A 338 2.06 -0.67 -5.92
CA LEU A 338 2.45 -1.93 -5.30
C LEU A 338 1.97 -2.01 -3.85
N GLY A 339 2.17 -0.94 -3.06
CA GLY A 339 1.68 -0.87 -1.68
C GLY A 339 0.16 -1.04 -1.58
N MET A 340 -0.60 -0.41 -2.49
CA MET A 340 -2.05 -0.56 -2.56
C MET A 340 -2.47 -2.00 -2.90
N LEU A 341 -1.81 -2.64 -3.87
CA LEU A 341 -2.10 -4.03 -4.26
C LEU A 341 -1.81 -5.01 -3.11
N ILE A 342 -0.69 -4.85 -2.40
CA ILE A 342 -0.37 -5.65 -1.21
C ILE A 342 -1.47 -5.47 -0.14
N ARG A 343 -1.88 -4.22 0.12
CA ARG A 343 -2.93 -3.91 1.10
C ARG A 343 -4.26 -4.58 0.73
N CYS A 344 -4.71 -4.47 -0.52
CA CYS A 344 -5.94 -5.10 -0.98
C CYS A 344 -5.88 -6.63 -0.83
N THR A 345 -4.77 -7.24 -1.24
CA THR A 345 -4.55 -8.69 -1.16
C THR A 345 -4.64 -9.19 0.27
N LEU A 346 -3.93 -8.53 1.19
CA LEU A 346 -3.94 -8.88 2.60
C LEU A 346 -5.32 -8.67 3.22
N LEU A 347 -5.98 -7.55 2.93
CA LEU A 347 -7.30 -7.26 3.48
C LEU A 347 -8.34 -8.29 3.04
N THR A 348 -8.37 -8.66 1.76
CA THR A 348 -9.30 -9.68 1.25
C THR A 348 -8.99 -11.05 1.81
N SER A 349 -7.71 -11.43 1.89
CA SER A 349 -7.30 -12.74 2.45
C SER A 349 -7.61 -12.82 3.95
N LEU A 350 -7.40 -11.73 4.69
CA LEU A 350 -7.79 -11.62 6.09
C LEU A 350 -9.30 -11.70 6.26
N TYR A 351 -10.08 -11.02 5.42
CA TYR A 351 -11.53 -11.07 5.47
C TYR A 351 -12.07 -12.48 5.20
N LYS A 352 -11.50 -13.20 4.22
CA LYS A 352 -11.81 -14.62 3.98
C LYS A 352 -11.48 -15.50 5.17
N LYS A 353 -10.29 -15.32 5.77
CA LYS A 353 -9.87 -16.05 6.98
C LYS A 353 -10.79 -15.75 8.17
N VAL A 354 -11.16 -14.49 8.34
CA VAL A 354 -12.12 -13.99 9.33
C VAL A 354 -13.47 -14.71 9.19
N LYS A 355 -14.00 -14.81 7.97
CA LYS A 355 -15.29 -15.48 7.70
C LYS A 355 -15.26 -16.97 8.06
N ARG A 356 -14.08 -17.59 8.01
CA ARG A 356 -13.89 -19.00 8.40
C ARG A 356 -13.56 -19.19 9.87
N ASN A 357 -13.02 -18.16 10.52
CA ASN A 357 -12.60 -18.20 11.92
C ASN A 357 -13.54 -17.36 12.80
N ASN A 358 -14.71 -17.93 13.09
CA ASN A 358 -15.80 -17.27 13.80
C ASN A 358 -15.45 -16.92 15.25
N LYS A 359 -14.55 -17.67 15.89
CA LYS A 359 -14.10 -17.39 17.26
C LYS A 359 -13.43 -16.03 17.43
N TYR A 360 -12.59 -15.65 16.46
CA TYR A 360 -11.98 -14.32 16.49
C TYR A 360 -12.98 -13.22 16.15
N GLN A 361 -13.93 -13.47 15.24
CA GLN A 361 -15.03 -12.52 15.00
C GLN A 361 -15.82 -12.26 16.28
N PHE A 362 -16.21 -13.32 16.99
CA PHE A 362 -16.90 -13.21 18.27
C PHE A 362 -16.11 -12.39 19.29
N ASN A 363 -14.81 -12.67 19.47
CA ASN A 363 -13.96 -11.93 20.40
C ASN A 363 -13.73 -10.47 20.00
N VAL A 364 -13.58 -10.17 18.71
CA VAL A 364 -13.47 -8.79 18.21
C VAL A 364 -14.79 -8.04 18.39
N MET A 365 -15.92 -8.70 18.10
CA MET A 365 -17.25 -8.15 18.30
C MET A 365 -17.50 -7.85 19.78
N LYS A 366 -17.19 -8.79 20.68
CA LYS A 366 -17.31 -8.62 22.14
C LYS A 366 -16.50 -7.42 22.64
N ASN A 367 -15.25 -7.27 22.19
CA ASN A 367 -14.43 -6.12 22.59
C ASN A 367 -14.92 -4.79 21.98
N ARG A 368 -15.38 -4.80 20.73
CA ARG A 368 -16.03 -3.64 20.10
C ARG A 368 -17.29 -3.25 20.88
N ASP A 369 -18.05 -4.22 21.36
CA ASP A 369 -19.25 -4.01 22.17
C ASP A 369 -18.95 -3.41 23.52
N LEU A 370 -17.92 -3.90 24.22
CA LEU A 370 -17.49 -3.29 25.48
C LEU A 370 -17.10 -1.82 25.28
N ARG A 371 -16.36 -1.50 24.22
CA ARG A 371 -16.00 -0.12 23.87
C ARG A 371 -17.21 0.72 23.49
N MET A 372 -18.10 0.22 22.63
CA MET A 372 -19.29 0.93 22.17
C MET A 372 -20.28 1.13 23.32
N LYS A 373 -20.45 0.12 24.18
CA LYS A 373 -21.24 0.21 25.42
C LYS A 373 -20.67 1.27 26.35
N ALA A 374 -19.38 1.27 26.64
CA ALA A 374 -18.75 2.31 27.47
C ALA A 374 -18.91 3.71 26.86
N THR A 375 -18.80 3.83 25.53
CA THR A 375 -18.96 5.11 24.81
C THR A 375 -20.43 5.57 24.82
N ASN A 376 -21.36 4.66 24.60
CA ASN A 376 -22.80 4.93 24.63
C ASN A 376 -23.30 5.20 26.04
N GLU A 377 -22.80 4.53 27.07
CA GLU A 377 -23.10 4.84 28.46
C GLU A 377 -22.66 6.28 28.76
N MET A 378 -21.44 6.66 28.37
CA MET A 378 -20.95 8.04 28.50
C MET A 378 -21.84 9.07 27.78
N LEU A 379 -22.31 8.76 26.56
CA LEU A 379 -23.19 9.63 25.78
C LEU A 379 -24.64 9.63 26.31
N ASN A 380 -25.14 8.51 26.82
CA ASN A 380 -26.49 8.38 27.38
C ASN A 380 -26.62 9.10 28.72
N TYR A 381 -25.53 9.21 29.49
CA TYR A 381 -25.48 10.08 30.66
C TYR A 381 -25.53 11.57 30.30
N MET A 382 -25.50 11.98 29.02
CA MET A 382 -25.61 13.39 28.66
C MET A 382 -26.89 14.04 29.20
N ARG A 383 -28.04 13.36 29.12
CA ARG A 383 -29.30 13.87 29.69
C ARG A 383 -29.22 14.02 31.21
N VAL A 384 -28.58 13.08 31.90
CA VAL A 384 -28.41 13.10 33.36
C VAL A 384 -27.42 14.19 33.79
N ILE A 385 -26.29 14.31 33.09
CA ILE A 385 -25.28 15.36 33.31
C ILE A 385 -25.90 16.74 33.13
N LYS A 386 -26.76 16.93 32.10
CA LYS A 386 -27.53 18.16 31.90
C LYS A 386 -28.57 18.39 32.98
N PHE A 387 -29.36 17.37 33.32
CA PHE A 387 -30.39 17.46 34.35
C PHE A 387 -29.81 17.81 35.72
N GLN A 388 -28.62 17.29 36.05
CA GLN A 388 -27.92 17.55 37.30
C GLN A 388 -26.97 18.77 37.23
N ALA A 389 -26.94 19.49 36.10
CA ALA A 389 -26.02 20.61 35.86
C ALA A 389 -24.54 20.28 36.12
N TRP A 390 -24.13 19.03 35.92
CA TRP A 390 -22.76 18.55 36.11
C TRP A 390 -21.83 18.84 34.93
N GLU A 391 -22.31 19.58 33.91
CA GLU A 391 -21.55 19.90 32.69
C GLU A 391 -20.21 20.56 33.03
N GLU A 392 -20.19 21.54 33.94
CA GLU A 392 -18.96 22.22 34.34
C GLU A 392 -17.98 21.29 35.04
N HIS A 393 -18.47 20.38 35.90
CA HIS A 393 -17.64 19.43 36.61
C HIS A 393 -16.97 18.44 35.65
N PHE A 394 -17.75 17.86 34.72
CA PHE A 394 -17.21 16.96 33.70
C PHE A 394 -16.29 17.68 32.72
N ASN A 395 -16.64 18.91 32.30
CA ASN A 395 -15.79 19.73 31.45
C ASN A 395 -14.44 20.02 32.12
N LYS A 396 -14.43 20.39 33.41
CA LYS A 396 -13.19 20.61 34.18
C LYS A 396 -12.33 19.35 34.24
N ARG A 397 -12.95 18.17 34.42
CA ARG A 397 -12.25 16.88 34.40
C ARG A 397 -11.64 16.58 33.03
N ILE A 398 -12.37 16.80 31.94
CA ILE A 398 -11.88 16.63 30.56
C ILE A 398 -10.74 17.61 30.27
N GLN A 399 -10.87 18.88 30.65
CA GLN A 399 -9.82 19.89 30.50
C GLN A 399 -8.54 19.52 31.25
N THR A 400 -8.65 18.87 32.41
CA THR A 400 -7.48 18.37 33.16
C THR A 400 -6.74 17.28 32.36
N PHE A 401 -7.45 16.32 31.77
CA PHE A 401 -6.84 15.33 30.89
C PHE A 401 -6.23 15.99 29.64
N ARG A 402 -6.95 16.93 29.02
CA ARG A 402 -6.48 17.68 27.85
C ARG A 402 -5.22 18.50 28.14
N ALA A 403 -5.10 19.08 29.34
CA ALA A 403 -3.90 19.81 29.76
C ALA A 403 -2.69 18.87 29.87
N SER A 404 -2.88 17.67 30.41
CA SER A 404 -1.82 16.65 30.47
C SER A 404 -1.40 16.17 29.08
N GLU A 405 -2.37 15.92 28.20
CA GLU A 405 -2.14 15.56 26.79
C GLU A 405 -1.38 16.66 26.06
N PHE A 406 -1.82 17.92 26.19
CA PHE A 406 -1.16 19.08 25.60
C PHE A 406 0.27 19.25 26.09
N GLY A 407 0.53 18.99 27.38
CA GLY A 407 1.89 19.00 27.94
C GLY A 407 2.81 17.98 27.27
N TRP A 408 2.34 16.76 27.05
CA TRP A 408 3.09 15.71 26.33
C TRP A 408 3.25 16.02 24.85
N LEU A 409 2.19 16.48 24.19
CA LEU A 409 2.22 16.87 22.78
C LEU A 409 3.21 18.03 22.56
N SER A 410 3.24 19.01 23.47
CA SER A 410 4.20 20.12 23.43
C SER A 410 5.64 19.61 23.54
N LYS A 411 5.93 18.74 24.51
CA LYS A 411 7.27 18.10 24.65
C LYS A 411 7.67 17.34 23.38
N PHE A 412 6.74 16.60 22.78
CA PHE A 412 6.96 15.89 21.52
C PHE A 412 7.24 16.86 20.35
N MET A 413 6.47 17.96 20.23
CA MET A 413 6.68 19.00 19.23
C MET A 413 8.02 19.72 19.40
N TYR A 414 8.45 20.00 20.64
CA TYR A 414 9.78 20.58 20.92
C TYR A 414 10.90 19.61 20.51
N SER A 415 10.78 18.32 20.83
CA SER A 415 11.73 17.29 20.41
C SER A 415 11.81 17.18 18.88
N LEU A 416 10.66 17.17 18.21
CA LEU A 416 10.59 17.15 16.74
C LEU A 416 11.24 18.40 16.14
N SER A 417 10.96 19.57 16.70
CA SER A 417 11.54 20.84 16.25
C SER A 417 13.06 20.86 16.42
N ALA A 418 13.57 20.37 17.56
CA ALA A 418 15.00 20.23 17.79
C ALA A 418 15.64 19.28 16.76
N ASN A 419 15.03 18.13 16.49
CA ASN A 419 15.50 17.19 15.46
C ASN A 419 15.54 17.86 14.07
N ILE A 420 14.49 18.58 13.69
CA ILE A 420 14.41 19.32 12.42
C ILE A 420 15.57 20.33 12.33
N VAL A 421 15.77 21.17 13.35
CA VAL A 421 16.85 22.18 13.37
C VAL A 421 18.23 21.54 13.18
N VAL A 422 18.52 20.46 13.91
CA VAL A 422 19.80 19.72 13.77
C VAL A 422 19.94 19.17 12.34
N MET A 423 18.91 18.55 11.77
CA MET A 423 18.97 17.96 10.44
C MET A 423 19.08 19.00 9.30
N TRP A 424 18.48 20.18 9.44
CA TRP A 424 18.58 21.26 8.45
C TRP A 424 19.90 22.04 8.54
N SER A 425 20.51 22.14 9.72
CA SER A 425 21.80 22.81 9.94
C SER A 425 23.01 21.93 9.62
N THR A 426 22.87 20.60 9.69
CA THR A 426 23.95 19.63 9.43
C THR A 426 24.72 19.87 8.11
N PRO A 427 24.10 20.10 6.94
CA PRO A 427 24.83 20.29 5.68
C PRO A 427 25.66 21.56 5.67
N LEU A 428 25.14 22.62 6.30
CA LEU A 428 25.87 23.88 6.43
C LEU A 428 27.11 23.68 7.29
N LEU A 429 26.97 23.03 8.44
CA LEU A 429 28.08 22.72 9.35
C LEU A 429 29.13 21.80 8.73
N VAL A 430 28.70 20.74 8.04
CA VAL A 430 29.61 19.80 7.34
C VAL A 430 30.36 20.53 6.23
N SER A 431 29.66 21.37 5.45
CA SER A 431 30.27 22.14 4.37
C SER A 431 31.27 23.17 4.89
N THR A 432 30.92 23.93 5.93
CA THR A 432 31.83 24.93 6.50
C THR A 432 33.05 24.29 7.12
N LEU A 433 32.89 23.18 7.86
CA LEU A 433 34.01 22.44 8.45
C LEU A 433 34.93 21.88 7.38
N THR A 434 34.38 21.30 6.30
CA THR A 434 35.18 20.71 5.20
C THR A 434 35.96 21.78 4.43
N PHE A 435 35.35 22.93 4.14
CA PHE A 435 36.07 24.02 3.46
C PHE A 435 37.07 24.71 4.38
N ALA A 436 36.76 24.88 5.68
CA ALA A 436 37.69 25.43 6.65
C ALA A 436 38.95 24.55 6.80
N THR A 437 38.78 23.23 6.90
CA THR A 437 39.92 22.30 6.97
C THR A 437 40.72 22.29 5.68
N ALA A 438 40.08 22.36 4.51
CA ALA A 438 40.77 22.44 3.23
C ALA A 438 41.64 23.71 3.10
N ILE A 439 41.15 24.86 3.58
CA ILE A 439 41.91 26.12 3.63
C ILE A 439 43.10 25.98 4.59
N LEU A 440 42.89 25.42 5.78
CA LEU A 440 43.95 25.23 6.79
C LEU A 440 45.06 24.30 6.30
N LEU A 441 44.74 23.31 5.47
CA LEU A 441 45.70 22.38 4.85
C LEU A 441 46.35 22.95 3.57
N GLY A 442 46.00 24.16 3.15
CA GLY A 442 46.56 24.80 1.97
C GLY A 442 46.12 24.19 0.63
N ILE A 443 45.00 23.47 0.60
CA ILE A 443 44.46 22.88 -0.63
C ILE A 443 43.81 23.99 -1.48
N PRO A 444 44.17 24.16 -2.76
CA PRO A 444 43.57 25.19 -3.60
C PRO A 444 42.08 24.88 -3.85
N LEU A 445 41.21 25.80 -3.44
CA LEU A 445 39.76 25.71 -3.65
C LEU A 445 39.37 26.47 -4.92
N ASP A 446 39.04 25.71 -5.97
CA ASP A 446 38.43 26.25 -7.19
C ASP A 446 36.89 26.31 -7.07
N ALA A 447 36.26 27.20 -7.84
CA ALA A 447 34.81 27.34 -7.89
C ALA A 447 34.12 26.01 -8.23
N GLY A 448 34.68 25.23 -9.16
CA GLY A 448 34.14 23.93 -9.54
C GLY A 448 34.14 22.94 -8.37
N THR A 449 35.23 22.88 -7.60
CA THR A 449 35.35 22.01 -6.42
C THR A 449 34.35 22.38 -5.35
N VAL A 450 34.16 23.69 -5.08
CA VAL A 450 33.21 24.18 -4.07
C VAL A 450 31.76 23.85 -4.45
N PHE A 451 31.35 24.14 -5.69
CA PHE A 451 29.98 23.87 -6.15
C PHE A 451 29.68 22.37 -6.25
N THR A 452 30.64 21.56 -6.71
CA THR A 452 30.50 20.10 -6.81
C THR A 452 30.34 19.48 -5.42
N THR A 453 31.22 19.85 -4.48
CA THR A 453 31.21 19.34 -3.10
C THR A 453 29.92 19.73 -2.38
N THR A 454 29.48 20.99 -2.51
CA THR A 454 28.22 21.47 -1.94
C THR A 454 27.01 20.70 -2.50
N SER A 455 27.02 20.39 -3.79
CA SER A 455 25.94 19.64 -4.45
C SER A 455 25.87 18.19 -3.98
N ILE A 456 27.03 17.53 -3.80
CA ILE A 456 27.11 16.17 -3.27
C ILE A 456 26.58 16.12 -1.82
N PHE A 457 26.95 17.08 -0.97
CA PHE A 457 26.43 17.15 0.40
C PHE A 457 24.91 17.31 0.45
N LYS A 458 24.33 18.15 -0.42
CA LYS A 458 22.87 18.30 -0.51
C LYS A 458 22.18 17.01 -0.94
N ILE A 459 22.73 16.30 -1.92
CA ILE A 459 22.19 15.01 -2.39
C ILE A 459 22.25 13.95 -1.28
N LEU A 460 23.34 13.89 -0.53
CA LEU A 460 23.53 12.91 0.54
C LEU A 460 22.63 13.16 1.77
N GLN A 461 22.20 14.41 1.98
CA GLN A 461 21.37 14.79 3.12
C GLN A 461 20.02 14.06 3.16
N GLU A 462 19.36 13.91 2.02
CA GLU A 462 18.01 13.32 1.97
C GLU A 462 18.00 11.83 2.39
N PRO A 463 18.91 10.96 1.88
CA PRO A 463 19.08 9.60 2.39
C PRO A 463 19.41 9.56 3.88
N ILE A 464 20.32 10.40 4.37
CA ILE A 464 20.69 10.43 5.81
C ILE A 464 19.47 10.72 6.68
N ARG A 465 18.61 11.66 6.27
CA ARG A 465 17.40 12.02 7.01
C ARG A 465 16.33 10.92 6.98
N THR A 466 16.14 10.28 5.83
CA THR A 466 15.06 9.30 5.62
C THR A 466 15.42 7.88 6.06
N PHE A 467 16.71 7.58 6.20
CA PHE A 467 17.19 6.25 6.59
C PHE A 467 16.69 5.79 7.98
N PRO A 468 16.77 6.60 9.06
CA PRO A 468 16.24 6.20 10.37
C PRO A 468 14.73 5.92 10.34
N GLN A 469 13.96 6.76 9.62
CA GLN A 469 12.51 6.57 9.46
C GLN A 469 12.21 5.26 8.72
N SER A 470 12.97 4.96 7.67
CA SER A 470 12.84 3.70 6.92
C SER A 470 13.14 2.47 7.77
N MET A 471 14.12 2.55 8.68
CA MET A 471 14.41 1.48 9.65
C MET A 471 13.27 1.26 10.64
N ILE A 472 12.67 2.34 11.16
CA ILE A 472 11.50 2.24 12.06
C ILE A 472 10.32 1.59 11.30
N SER A 473 10.02 2.05 10.09
CA SER A 473 8.95 1.48 9.26
C SER A 473 9.19 0.00 8.91
N LEU A 474 10.44 -0.39 8.61
CA LEU A 474 10.79 -1.78 8.35
C LEU A 474 10.60 -2.66 9.59
N SER A 475 11.00 -2.18 10.77
CA SER A 475 10.79 -2.87 12.04
C SER A 475 9.30 -3.06 12.33
N GLN A 476 8.49 -2.00 12.18
CA GLN A 476 7.03 -2.07 12.34
C GLN A 476 6.38 -3.01 11.33
N ALA A 477 6.86 -3.05 10.09
CA ALA A 477 6.38 -3.97 9.06
C ALA A 477 6.70 -5.43 9.44
N MET A 478 7.91 -5.72 9.93
CA MET A 478 8.32 -7.06 10.38
C MET A 478 7.43 -7.55 11.55
N ILE A 479 7.19 -6.71 12.55
CA ILE A 479 6.31 -7.05 13.69
C ILE A 479 4.87 -7.28 13.21
N SER A 480 4.39 -6.46 12.27
CA SER A 480 3.03 -6.59 11.73
C SER A 480 2.86 -7.85 10.88
N LEU A 481 3.85 -8.20 10.07
CA LEU A 481 3.88 -9.46 9.33
C LEU A 481 3.91 -10.67 10.28
N GLY A 482 4.66 -10.61 11.39
CA GLY A 482 4.65 -11.68 12.40
C GLY A 482 3.28 -11.87 13.06
N ARG A 483 2.54 -10.78 13.32
CA ARG A 483 1.15 -10.85 13.81
C ARG A 483 0.22 -11.47 12.76
N LEU A 484 0.39 -11.12 11.49
CA LEU A 484 -0.37 -11.71 10.38
C LEU A 484 -0.05 -13.20 10.18
N ASP A 485 1.22 -13.60 10.29
CA ASP A 485 1.64 -15.01 10.22
C ASP A 485 0.94 -15.83 11.31
N ARG A 486 0.93 -15.34 12.55
CA ARG A 486 0.23 -15.99 13.67
C ARG A 486 -1.27 -16.10 13.40
N TYR A 487 -1.90 -15.02 12.90
CA TYR A 487 -3.33 -15.00 12.62
C TYR A 487 -3.72 -15.94 11.47
N MET A 488 -3.00 -15.91 10.35
CA MET A 488 -3.30 -16.74 9.17
C MET A 488 -3.09 -18.23 9.45
N ARG A 489 -2.21 -18.58 10.38
CA ARG A 489 -1.97 -19.96 10.85
C ARG A 489 -2.93 -20.46 11.92
N SER A 490 -3.76 -19.57 12.50
CA SER A 490 -4.77 -20.01 13.46
C SER A 490 -5.64 -21.11 12.82
N ARG A 491 -5.96 -22.14 13.60
CA ARG A 491 -6.82 -23.23 13.14
C ARG A 491 -8.19 -22.66 12.76
N GLU A 492 -8.73 -23.17 11.67
CA GLU A 492 -10.10 -22.90 11.24
C GLU A 492 -11.00 -24.02 11.79
N LEU A 493 -12.27 -23.72 12.04
CA LEU A 493 -13.25 -24.77 12.32
C LEU A 493 -13.36 -25.67 11.09
N ASP A 494 -13.35 -26.98 11.30
CA ASP A 494 -13.46 -27.94 10.20
C ASP A 494 -14.89 -27.93 9.66
N GLY A 495 -15.03 -27.73 8.35
CA GLY A 495 -16.34 -27.75 7.67
C GLY A 495 -17.03 -29.11 7.77
N ASP A 496 -16.25 -30.17 7.94
CA ASP A 496 -16.73 -31.56 8.08
C ASP A 496 -17.13 -31.90 9.52
N SER A 497 -17.14 -30.92 10.43
CA SER A 497 -17.61 -31.11 11.80
C SER A 497 -19.09 -31.53 11.84
N VAL A 498 -19.90 -31.05 10.89
CA VAL A 498 -21.33 -31.36 10.77
C VAL A 498 -21.64 -31.86 9.36
N GLU A 499 -22.14 -33.08 9.25
CA GLU A 499 -22.62 -33.63 7.97
C GLU A 499 -23.94 -32.94 7.61
N ARG A 500 -23.93 -32.14 6.54
CA ARG A 500 -25.12 -31.46 6.03
C ARG A 500 -25.59 -32.12 4.74
N GLU A 501 -26.83 -32.59 4.73
CA GLU A 501 -27.47 -33.20 3.56
C GLU A 501 -28.61 -32.31 3.05
N GLU A 502 -28.61 -32.05 1.74
CA GLU A 502 -29.70 -31.34 1.04
C GLU A 502 -30.74 -32.38 0.56
N GLY A 503 -31.99 -32.26 1.04
CA GLY A 503 -33.10 -33.10 0.60
C GLY A 503 -33.09 -34.53 1.15
N CYS A 504 -33.34 -34.70 2.45
CA CYS A 504 -33.22 -36.03 3.05
C CYS A 504 -34.45 -36.91 2.83
N ASN A 505 -34.19 -38.15 2.41
CA ASN A 505 -35.18 -39.23 2.34
C ASN A 505 -35.56 -39.80 3.73
N GLY A 506 -34.75 -39.52 4.76
CA GLY A 506 -34.98 -39.98 6.13
C GLY A 506 -35.97 -39.13 6.94
N ARG A 507 -36.47 -39.70 8.05
CA ARG A 507 -37.38 -39.04 9.01
C ARG A 507 -36.67 -38.13 10.02
N THR A 508 -35.37 -38.33 10.23
CA THR A 508 -34.57 -37.60 11.22
C THR A 508 -34.02 -36.29 10.64
N ALA A 509 -34.27 -35.17 11.32
CA ALA A 509 -33.81 -33.84 10.92
C ALA A 509 -32.44 -33.50 11.55
N VAL A 510 -32.26 -33.81 12.84
CA VAL A 510 -31.00 -33.59 13.57
C VAL A 510 -30.63 -34.88 14.31
N GLU A 511 -29.40 -35.35 14.11
CA GLU A 511 -28.84 -36.51 14.80
C GLU A 511 -27.47 -36.15 15.37
N VAL A 512 -27.29 -36.42 16.66
CA VAL A 512 -26.02 -36.34 17.38
C VAL A 512 -25.80 -37.70 18.03
N GLU A 513 -24.69 -38.36 17.71
CA GLU A 513 -24.30 -39.64 18.30
C GLU A 513 -22.94 -39.50 18.99
N ASP A 514 -22.89 -39.83 20.28
CA ASP A 514 -21.73 -39.73 21.17
C ASP A 514 -20.93 -38.42 21.02
N GLY A 515 -21.66 -37.31 20.90
CA GLY A 515 -21.08 -36.00 20.62
C GLY A 515 -20.29 -35.43 21.81
N MET A 516 -19.02 -35.09 21.58
CA MET A 516 -18.19 -34.34 22.52
C MET A 516 -17.66 -33.05 21.89
N PHE A 517 -17.95 -31.90 22.51
CA PHE A 517 -17.66 -30.58 21.95
C PHE A 517 -16.92 -29.65 22.92
N SER A 518 -16.05 -28.80 22.35
CA SER A 518 -15.32 -27.76 23.07
C SER A 518 -15.30 -26.42 22.32
N TRP A 519 -15.18 -25.32 23.08
CA TRP A 519 -14.93 -23.97 22.53
C TRP A 519 -13.44 -23.70 22.27
N ASP A 520 -12.55 -24.43 22.93
CA ASP A 520 -11.10 -24.19 22.91
C ASP A 520 -10.34 -25.44 22.47
N ASP A 521 -9.52 -25.28 21.43
CA ASP A 521 -8.57 -26.31 20.98
C ASP A 521 -7.41 -26.54 21.96
N GLU A 522 -7.04 -25.52 22.76
CA GLU A 522 -5.80 -25.51 23.54
C GLU A 522 -5.96 -26.07 24.95
N ASN A 523 -7.09 -25.78 25.61
CA ASN A 523 -7.31 -26.16 27.01
C ASN A 523 -7.94 -27.55 27.17
N GLY A 524 -8.46 -28.14 26.09
CA GLY A 524 -9.08 -29.47 26.10
C GLY A 524 -10.33 -29.57 26.97
N GLU A 525 -10.88 -28.45 27.45
CA GLU A 525 -12.05 -28.44 28.31
C GLU A 525 -13.29 -28.78 27.48
N VAL A 526 -13.78 -30.00 27.65
CA VAL A 526 -14.99 -30.46 26.98
C VAL A 526 -16.20 -29.92 27.74
N VAL A 527 -16.99 -29.08 27.08
CA VAL A 527 -18.16 -28.41 27.68
C VAL A 527 -19.41 -29.27 27.55
N VAL A 528 -19.56 -29.93 26.40
CA VAL A 528 -20.70 -30.80 26.10
C VAL A 528 -20.17 -32.21 25.89
N LYS A 529 -20.61 -33.16 26.72
CA LYS A 529 -20.08 -34.55 26.78
C LYS A 529 -21.20 -35.56 26.56
N ASN A 530 -20.90 -36.62 25.80
CA ASN A 530 -21.75 -37.80 25.61
C ASN A 530 -23.20 -37.47 25.21
N VAL A 531 -23.38 -36.52 24.30
CA VAL A 531 -24.71 -36.17 23.82
C VAL A 531 -25.17 -37.16 22.77
N ASN A 532 -26.33 -37.77 23.02
CA ASN A 532 -27.04 -38.63 22.08
C ASN A 532 -28.45 -38.04 21.89
N LEU A 533 -28.73 -37.49 20.71
CA LEU A 533 -29.95 -36.75 20.41
C LEU A 533 -30.43 -37.10 19.00
N LYS A 534 -31.71 -37.47 18.85
CA LYS A 534 -32.36 -37.67 17.54
C LYS A 534 -33.68 -36.90 17.53
N ILE A 535 -33.81 -35.95 16.60
CA ILE A 535 -35.01 -35.12 16.42
C ILE A 535 -35.60 -35.42 15.05
N ASN A 536 -36.90 -35.71 15.00
CA ASN A 536 -37.58 -36.02 13.74
C ASN A 536 -38.13 -34.76 13.05
N LYS A 537 -38.38 -34.87 11.75
CA LYS A 537 -39.03 -33.81 10.97
C LYS A 537 -40.44 -33.54 11.50
N GLY A 538 -40.80 -32.26 11.62
CA GLY A 538 -42.10 -31.80 12.13
C GLY A 538 -42.27 -31.91 13.65
N GLU A 539 -41.19 -32.19 14.39
CA GLU A 539 -41.21 -32.28 15.84
C GLU A 539 -40.87 -30.93 16.49
N LEU A 540 -41.66 -30.51 17.48
CA LEU A 540 -41.34 -29.37 18.34
C LEU A 540 -40.59 -29.87 19.59
N THR A 541 -39.27 -29.71 19.62
CA THR A 541 -38.41 -30.17 20.72
C THR A 541 -38.01 -29.02 21.62
N ALA A 542 -38.22 -29.16 22.94
CA ALA A 542 -37.79 -28.20 23.94
C ALA A 542 -36.57 -28.72 24.73
N ILE A 543 -35.54 -27.88 24.88
CA ILE A 543 -34.33 -28.19 25.65
C ILE A 543 -34.36 -27.39 26.97
N VAL A 544 -34.50 -28.09 28.09
CA VAL A 544 -34.58 -27.48 29.43
C VAL A 544 -33.41 -27.88 30.31
N GLY A 545 -33.01 -27.00 31.23
CA GLY A 545 -31.92 -27.27 32.16
C GLY A 545 -31.44 -26.02 32.89
N MET A 546 -30.64 -26.20 33.95
CA MET A 546 -30.12 -25.10 34.78
C MET A 546 -29.33 -24.06 33.98
N VAL A 547 -29.22 -22.83 34.48
CA VAL A 547 -28.37 -21.80 33.87
C VAL A 547 -26.92 -22.30 33.82
N GLY A 548 -26.24 -22.14 32.68
CA GLY A 548 -24.86 -22.61 32.49
C GLY A 548 -24.71 -24.12 32.20
N SER A 549 -25.79 -24.87 32.05
CA SER A 549 -25.74 -26.31 31.71
C SER A 549 -25.28 -26.65 30.28
N GLY A 550 -24.95 -25.65 29.44
CA GLY A 550 -24.47 -25.86 28.08
C GLY A 550 -25.54 -25.90 26.98
N LYS A 551 -26.79 -25.47 27.24
CA LYS A 551 -27.89 -25.44 26.25
C LYS A 551 -27.53 -24.68 24.96
N SER A 552 -27.08 -23.43 25.08
CA SER A 552 -26.66 -22.62 23.93
C SER A 552 -25.40 -23.21 23.25
N SER A 553 -24.54 -23.89 24.02
CA SER A 553 -23.39 -24.64 23.46
C SER A 553 -23.84 -25.84 22.65
N LEU A 554 -24.88 -26.57 23.05
CA LEU A 554 -25.45 -27.64 22.25
C LEU A 554 -26.00 -27.13 20.91
N LEU A 555 -26.70 -25.99 20.90
CA LEU A 555 -27.14 -25.35 19.65
C LEU A 555 -25.97 -24.93 18.77
N ALA A 556 -24.92 -24.36 19.36
CA ALA A 556 -23.69 -24.00 18.64
C ALA A 556 -22.98 -25.24 18.06
N ALA A 557 -23.00 -26.38 18.76
CA ALA A 557 -22.45 -27.64 18.26
C ALA A 557 -23.24 -28.16 17.04
N ILE A 558 -24.57 -28.09 17.06
CA ILE A 558 -25.42 -28.46 15.91
C ILE A 558 -25.16 -27.55 14.70
N LEU A 559 -24.92 -26.25 14.95
CA LEU A 559 -24.56 -25.29 13.90
C LEU A 559 -23.15 -25.51 13.33
N GLY A 560 -22.29 -26.28 14.00
CA GLY A 560 -20.88 -26.46 13.62
C GLY A 560 -19.96 -25.32 14.08
N GLU A 561 -20.39 -24.53 15.06
CA GLU A 561 -19.64 -23.40 15.62
C GLU A 561 -18.73 -23.80 16.81
N MET A 562 -18.74 -25.09 17.18
CA MET A 562 -17.87 -25.67 18.21
C MET A 562 -16.98 -26.77 17.63
N HIS A 563 -15.82 -26.97 18.25
CA HIS A 563 -14.90 -28.03 17.85
C HIS A 563 -15.45 -29.40 18.28
N LYS A 564 -15.66 -30.28 17.31
CA LYS A 564 -16.04 -31.68 17.52
C LYS A 564 -14.80 -32.51 17.86
N ILE A 565 -14.72 -33.02 19.08
CA ILE A 565 -13.62 -33.90 19.53
C ILE A 565 -13.90 -35.34 19.11
N SER A 566 -15.14 -35.79 19.28
CA SER A 566 -15.61 -37.11 18.88
C SER A 566 -17.13 -37.12 18.70
N GLY A 567 -17.62 -38.21 18.10
CA GLY A 567 -19.03 -38.38 17.75
C GLY A 567 -19.37 -37.95 16.33
N LYS A 568 -20.65 -38.11 15.98
CA LYS A 568 -21.21 -37.77 14.67
C LYS A 568 -22.34 -36.76 14.84
N VAL A 569 -22.36 -35.73 13.99
CA VAL A 569 -23.45 -34.73 13.92
C VAL A 569 -23.94 -34.69 12.49
N ARG A 570 -25.24 -34.97 12.29
CA ARG A 570 -25.92 -34.86 10.99
C ARG A 570 -27.08 -33.88 11.10
N VAL A 571 -27.13 -32.92 10.18
CA VAL A 571 -28.21 -31.93 10.05
C VAL A 571 -28.76 -31.99 8.64
N CYS A 572 -30.08 -32.16 8.54
CA CYS A 572 -30.80 -32.32 7.30
C CYS A 572 -31.63 -31.08 6.96
N GLY A 573 -31.31 -30.39 5.85
CA GLY A 573 -32.06 -29.22 5.40
C GLY A 573 -31.48 -27.88 5.86
N THR A 574 -32.17 -26.82 5.45
CA THR A 574 -31.80 -25.43 5.75
C THR A 574 -32.07 -25.09 7.21
N THR A 575 -31.19 -24.30 7.84
CA THR A 575 -31.28 -23.98 9.28
C THR A 575 -31.36 -22.49 9.51
N ALA A 576 -32.39 -22.05 10.23
CA ALA A 576 -32.51 -20.72 10.80
C ALA A 576 -32.06 -20.72 12.27
N TYR A 577 -31.27 -19.73 12.67
CA TYR A 577 -30.81 -19.57 14.05
C TYR A 577 -31.19 -18.20 14.59
N VAL A 578 -31.82 -18.19 15.76
CA VAL A 578 -32.10 -16.99 16.55
C VAL A 578 -31.29 -17.06 17.83
N ALA A 579 -30.23 -16.25 17.90
CA ALA A 579 -29.34 -16.18 19.05
C ALA A 579 -29.98 -15.47 20.26
N GLN A 580 -29.57 -15.87 21.47
CA GLN A 580 -30.00 -15.23 22.72
C GLN A 580 -29.71 -13.73 22.74
N THR A 581 -28.53 -13.33 22.26
CA THR A 581 -28.18 -11.91 22.10
C THR A 581 -28.53 -11.45 20.69
N SER A 582 -29.48 -10.53 20.59
CA SER A 582 -29.97 -10.08 19.28
C SER A 582 -28.92 -9.30 18.49
N TRP A 583 -28.77 -9.67 17.21
CA TRP A 583 -27.91 -9.00 16.25
C TRP A 583 -28.71 -8.40 15.10
N ILE A 584 -28.61 -7.08 14.96
CA ILE A 584 -29.31 -6.27 13.95
C ILE A 584 -28.25 -5.57 13.07
N GLN A 585 -28.42 -5.66 11.76
CA GLN A 585 -27.57 -5.03 10.77
C GLN A 585 -27.90 -3.53 10.67
N ASN A 586 -26.88 -2.72 10.35
CA ASN A 586 -27.09 -1.31 10.04
C ASN A 586 -27.81 -1.21 8.68
N GLY A 587 -29.02 -0.65 8.68
CA GLY A 587 -29.94 -0.65 7.54
C GLY A 587 -31.38 -0.44 8.01
N THR A 588 -32.36 -0.54 7.12
CA THR A 588 -33.79 -0.41 7.50
C THR A 588 -34.30 -1.65 8.23
N ILE A 589 -35.46 -1.55 8.90
CA ILE A 589 -36.11 -2.73 9.50
C ILE A 589 -36.50 -3.73 8.41
N GLU A 590 -37.00 -3.23 7.28
CA GLU A 590 -37.31 -4.03 6.10
C GLU A 590 -36.09 -4.85 5.65
N GLU A 591 -34.94 -4.21 5.43
CA GLU A 591 -33.70 -4.89 5.03
C GLU A 591 -33.24 -5.92 6.05
N ASN A 592 -33.45 -5.65 7.34
CA ASN A 592 -33.11 -6.57 8.42
C ASN A 592 -34.00 -7.82 8.46
N ILE A 593 -35.28 -7.71 8.10
CA ILE A 593 -36.22 -8.83 8.04
C ILE A 593 -35.99 -9.63 6.74
N LEU A 594 -35.86 -8.95 5.60
CA LEU A 594 -35.62 -9.58 4.29
C LEU A 594 -34.28 -10.32 4.24
N PHE A 595 -33.24 -9.72 4.83
CA PHE A 595 -31.90 -10.29 4.99
C PHE A 595 -31.32 -10.89 3.69
N GLY A 596 -31.45 -10.15 2.59
CA GLY A 596 -30.94 -10.53 1.26
C GLY A 596 -31.92 -11.29 0.36
N LEU A 597 -33.12 -11.66 0.87
CA LEU A 597 -34.21 -12.19 0.05
C LEU A 597 -35.01 -11.07 -0.61
N PRO A 598 -35.64 -11.34 -1.78
CA PRO A 598 -36.54 -10.38 -2.41
C PRO A 598 -37.81 -10.15 -1.57
N MET A 599 -38.38 -8.95 -1.67
CA MET A 599 -39.61 -8.59 -0.96
C MET A 599 -40.85 -9.29 -1.54
N ASP A 600 -41.38 -10.28 -0.82
CA ASP A 600 -42.76 -10.75 -0.92
C ASP A 600 -43.64 -10.04 0.12
N ARG A 601 -44.52 -9.16 -0.36
CA ARG A 601 -45.39 -8.33 0.48
C ARG A 601 -46.38 -9.14 1.32
N ARG A 602 -46.91 -10.25 0.80
CA ARG A 602 -47.91 -11.06 1.55
C ARG A 602 -47.25 -11.74 2.72
N ARG A 603 -46.15 -12.45 2.45
CA ARG A 603 -45.33 -13.11 3.45
C ARG A 603 -44.79 -12.11 4.48
N TYR A 604 -44.31 -10.96 4.02
CA TYR A 604 -43.75 -9.94 4.90
C TYR A 604 -44.79 -9.40 5.88
N ASN A 605 -45.98 -9.03 5.40
CA ASN A 605 -47.07 -8.56 6.25
C ASN A 605 -47.53 -9.64 7.24
N GLU A 606 -47.58 -10.91 6.80
CA GLU A 606 -47.90 -12.03 7.68
C GLU A 606 -46.85 -12.22 8.78
N VAL A 607 -45.56 -12.19 8.44
CA VAL A 607 -44.45 -12.30 9.41
C VAL A 607 -44.47 -11.13 10.41
N VAL A 608 -44.70 -9.90 9.95
CA VAL A 608 -44.82 -8.72 10.80
C VAL A 608 -46.00 -8.86 11.78
N ARG A 609 -47.13 -9.40 11.31
CA ARG A 609 -48.30 -9.68 12.15
C ARG A 609 -48.04 -10.77 13.19
N VAL A 610 -47.52 -11.92 12.75
CA VAL A 610 -47.25 -13.11 13.60
C VAL A 610 -46.18 -12.81 14.66
N CYS A 611 -45.20 -11.97 14.35
CA CYS A 611 -44.18 -11.53 15.30
C CYS A 611 -44.63 -10.35 16.17
N CYS A 612 -45.90 -9.93 16.07
CA CYS A 612 -46.50 -8.80 16.80
C CYS A 612 -45.71 -7.48 16.63
N LEU A 613 -45.16 -7.20 15.45
CA LEU A 613 -44.35 -5.99 15.18
C LEU A 613 -45.17 -4.78 14.69
N GLU A 614 -46.44 -4.97 14.34
CA GLU A 614 -47.31 -3.91 13.77
C GLU A 614 -47.33 -2.64 14.64
N LYS A 615 -47.62 -2.80 15.93
CA LYS A 615 -47.66 -1.67 16.89
C LYS A 615 -46.30 -0.99 17.06
N ASP A 616 -45.20 -1.73 16.97
CA ASP A 616 -43.87 -1.13 17.06
C ASP A 616 -43.56 -0.27 15.84
N LEU A 617 -43.91 -0.75 14.65
CA LEU A 617 -43.71 -0.04 13.40
C LEU A 617 -44.59 1.21 13.31
N GLU A 618 -45.84 1.16 13.79
CA GLU A 618 -46.74 2.32 13.84
C GLU A 618 -46.20 3.46 14.72
N MET A 619 -45.45 3.13 15.78
CA MET A 619 -44.83 4.14 16.66
C MET A 619 -43.57 4.78 16.07
N MET A 620 -43.01 4.23 15.00
CA MET A 620 -41.80 4.74 14.36
C MET A 620 -42.13 5.79 13.29
N GLU A 621 -41.31 6.84 13.21
CA GLU A 621 -41.53 7.99 12.33
C GLU A 621 -41.63 7.60 10.84
N PHE A 622 -40.93 6.54 10.42
CA PHE A 622 -40.93 6.04 9.04
C PHE A 622 -41.35 4.57 8.92
N GLY A 623 -42.03 4.01 9.93
CA GLY A 623 -42.45 2.61 9.92
C GLY A 623 -41.27 1.65 9.74
N ASP A 624 -41.38 0.72 8.79
CA ASP A 624 -40.35 -0.28 8.47
C ASP A 624 -39.16 0.25 7.65
N GLN A 625 -39.29 1.44 7.06
CA GLN A 625 -38.20 2.16 6.40
C GLN A 625 -37.32 2.94 7.39
N THR A 626 -37.64 2.89 8.68
CA THR A 626 -36.83 3.52 9.73
C THR A 626 -35.41 2.93 9.72
N GLU A 627 -34.40 3.78 9.54
CA GLU A 627 -33.01 3.37 9.60
C GLU A 627 -32.63 2.98 11.04
N ILE A 628 -32.17 1.74 11.17
CA ILE A 628 -31.65 1.20 12.42
C ILE A 628 -30.15 1.44 12.46
N GLY A 629 -29.69 2.30 13.39
CA GLY A 629 -28.27 2.51 13.66
C GLY A 629 -27.54 1.24 14.15
N GLU A 630 -26.21 1.27 14.23
CA GLU A 630 -25.37 0.10 14.55
C GLU A 630 -25.92 -0.72 15.75
N ARG A 631 -26.30 -1.99 15.49
CA ARG A 631 -26.89 -2.94 16.46
C ARG A 631 -28.21 -2.50 17.11
N GLY A 632 -28.96 -1.63 16.45
CA GLY A 632 -30.29 -1.21 16.87
C GLY A 632 -30.30 -0.40 18.14
N ILE A 633 -29.39 0.57 18.29
CA ILE A 633 -29.37 1.46 19.46
C ILE A 633 -30.71 2.15 19.74
N ASN A 634 -31.53 2.36 18.69
CA ASN A 634 -32.84 2.99 18.78
C ASN A 634 -33.96 2.03 19.24
N LEU A 635 -33.69 0.74 19.42
CA LEU A 635 -34.70 -0.30 19.69
C LEU A 635 -34.59 -0.85 21.11
N SER A 636 -35.74 -1.21 21.69
CA SER A 636 -35.80 -1.94 22.96
C SER A 636 -35.31 -3.39 22.81
N GLY A 637 -35.00 -4.07 23.92
CA GLY A 637 -34.56 -5.47 23.90
C GLY A 637 -35.58 -6.41 23.25
N GLY A 638 -36.86 -6.28 23.62
CA GLY A 638 -37.96 -7.08 23.06
C GLY A 638 -38.22 -6.79 21.58
N GLN A 639 -38.05 -5.53 21.13
CA GLN A 639 -38.14 -5.18 19.70
C GLN A 639 -37.03 -5.86 18.89
N LYS A 640 -35.79 -5.85 19.40
CA LYS A 640 -34.66 -6.52 18.72
C LYS A 640 -34.89 -8.02 18.60
N GLN A 641 -35.38 -8.67 19.65
CA GLN A 641 -35.68 -10.11 19.63
C GLN A 641 -36.77 -10.43 18.59
N ARG A 642 -37.86 -9.65 18.56
CA ARG A 642 -38.95 -9.85 17.59
C ARG A 642 -38.53 -9.62 16.15
N ILE A 643 -37.69 -8.61 15.87
CA ILE A 643 -37.14 -8.40 14.51
C ILE A 643 -36.22 -9.56 14.09
N GLN A 644 -35.42 -10.08 15.01
CA GLN A 644 -34.56 -11.24 14.74
C GLN A 644 -35.38 -12.52 14.50
N LEU A 645 -36.47 -12.71 15.24
CA LEU A 645 -37.42 -13.80 15.02
C LEU A 645 -38.12 -13.64 13.67
N ALA A 646 -38.61 -12.44 13.34
CA ALA A 646 -39.21 -12.12 12.04
C ALA A 646 -38.26 -12.45 10.88
N ARG A 647 -36.97 -12.11 11.02
CA ARG A 647 -35.93 -12.51 10.06
C ARG A 647 -35.87 -14.02 9.87
N ALA A 648 -35.86 -14.79 10.96
CA ALA A 648 -35.80 -16.25 10.87
C ALA A 648 -37.05 -16.82 10.18
N VAL A 649 -38.25 -16.38 10.56
CA VAL A 649 -39.52 -16.84 9.98
C VAL A 649 -39.64 -16.45 8.50
N TYR A 650 -39.13 -15.27 8.12
CA TYR A 650 -39.13 -14.84 6.73
C TYR A 650 -38.22 -15.70 5.82
N GLN A 651 -37.15 -16.30 6.37
CA GLN A 651 -36.20 -17.11 5.60
C GLN A 651 -36.72 -18.51 5.23
N ASP A 652 -37.81 -18.99 5.82
CA ASP A 652 -38.45 -20.28 5.47
C ASP A 652 -37.57 -21.53 5.59
N CYS A 653 -36.79 -21.63 6.67
CA CYS A 653 -35.88 -22.76 6.82
C CYS A 653 -36.60 -24.05 7.28
N ASP A 654 -35.98 -25.20 7.00
CA ASP A 654 -36.50 -26.51 7.43
C ASP A 654 -36.35 -26.75 8.95
N ILE A 655 -35.30 -26.18 9.55
CA ILE A 655 -34.94 -26.32 10.96
C ILE A 655 -34.83 -24.93 11.60
N TYR A 656 -35.53 -24.72 12.72
CA TYR A 656 -35.45 -23.50 13.53
C TYR A 656 -34.77 -23.78 14.86
N LEU A 657 -33.61 -23.17 15.09
CA LEU A 657 -32.88 -23.20 16.35
C LEU A 657 -33.09 -21.88 17.09
N LEU A 658 -33.93 -21.90 18.13
CA LEU A 658 -34.35 -20.71 18.88
C LEU A 658 -33.71 -20.72 20.28
N ASP A 659 -32.76 -19.82 20.52
CA ASP A 659 -32.03 -19.72 21.79
C ASP A 659 -32.63 -18.62 22.68
N ASP A 660 -33.55 -19.00 23.57
CA ASP A 660 -34.13 -18.13 24.60
C ASP A 660 -34.82 -16.84 24.05
N VAL A 661 -35.60 -17.00 22.98
CA VAL A 661 -36.21 -15.90 22.20
C VAL A 661 -37.33 -15.15 22.92
N PHE A 662 -37.87 -15.68 24.01
CA PHE A 662 -38.95 -15.07 24.80
C PHE A 662 -38.46 -14.30 26.03
N SER A 663 -37.14 -14.28 26.28
CA SER A 663 -36.56 -13.73 27.52
C SER A 663 -36.75 -12.22 27.71
N ALA A 664 -36.81 -11.43 26.63
CA ALA A 664 -36.99 -9.98 26.70
C ALA A 664 -38.38 -9.52 26.21
N VAL A 665 -39.29 -10.45 25.97
CA VAL A 665 -40.67 -10.19 25.53
C VAL A 665 -41.61 -10.37 26.72
N ASP A 666 -42.63 -9.51 26.82
CA ASP A 666 -43.65 -9.66 27.85
C ASP A 666 -44.49 -10.94 27.64
N ALA A 667 -45.07 -11.46 28.72
CA ALA A 667 -45.78 -12.74 28.68
C ALA A 667 -46.99 -12.75 27.74
N HIS A 668 -47.66 -11.60 27.54
CA HIS A 668 -48.81 -11.50 26.64
C HIS A 668 -48.34 -11.63 25.19
N THR A 669 -47.40 -10.79 24.75
CA THR A 669 -46.83 -10.86 23.41
C THR A 669 -46.13 -12.19 23.15
N GLY A 670 -45.43 -12.75 24.14
CA GLY A 670 -44.84 -14.09 24.03
C GLY A 670 -45.89 -15.18 23.79
N SER A 671 -47.05 -15.12 24.46
CA SER A 671 -48.14 -16.08 24.23
C SER A 671 -48.80 -15.93 22.86
N GLU A 672 -48.91 -14.70 22.33
CA GLU A 672 -49.43 -14.49 20.97
C GLU A 672 -48.49 -15.07 19.91
N ILE A 673 -47.18 -14.80 20.03
CA ILE A 673 -46.17 -15.36 19.13
C ILE A 673 -46.19 -16.88 19.19
N PHE A 674 -46.28 -17.49 20.37
CA PHE A 674 -46.32 -18.95 20.54
C PHE A 674 -47.60 -19.60 19.98
N LYS A 675 -48.73 -18.91 19.97
CA LYS A 675 -49.99 -19.43 19.40
C LYS A 675 -50.07 -19.29 17.89
N ALA A 676 -49.36 -18.30 17.34
CA ALA A 676 -49.32 -18.00 15.92
C ALA A 676 -48.22 -18.77 15.18
N SER A 677 -47.30 -19.41 15.93
CA SER A 677 -46.33 -20.41 15.44
C SER A 677 -46.92 -21.81 15.55
#